data_AF-A0A950BS60-F1
#
_entry.id   AF-A0A950BS60-F1
#
_cell.length_a   1.000
_cell.length_b   1.000
_cell.length_c   1.000
_cell.angle_alpha   90.00
_cell.angle_beta   90.00
_cell.angle_gamma   90.00
#
_symmetry.space_group_name_H-M   'P 1'
#
loop_
_entity.id
_entity.type
_entity.pdbx_description
1 polymer ?
#
loop_
_entity_poly.entity_id
_entity_poly.type
_entity_poly.pdbx_seq_one_letter_code
_entity_poly.pdbx_strand_id
1 'polypeptide(L)'
;MIRRDFLKTALTAGTSSLLAPRLWAFEPVSVANPLGVYPSRDWEKVYRDQYRYDSTFTWVCAPNDTHMCRLRAFVRNGVILRSEQNYDHDRCGDLYGNTATKAWNPRGCPKGFTMHRRVYGPYRLRGPVVRKGWKEWADAGYPALSDQPALRTKYRFDDRGNDTFVRVSWDEAYRYLAEGLAAVARTYSGDQGRARLAKDGYDPLMIDQVQGAGTRTVKVGSNLPIHGVIGKFGIYRMANLLGLLDHHVRGVPPEQARGGRDWNEYTWRGDQAPGHPYVHGLQTSDMDMNDLRFSKLVIQVGKNLIENKMPESHWFNEVMERGGKLVDIAPEYNCPGTKSNYWIGVRPGLSDTAVFLGLAKILIDEGWYDADFVRRFTDFPLLVRTDTLKRLRPEEVIKGYKPKDLNGGPSYTIQGLTDQQRATIGDFCVWDPKAGQVAALSRDEVGAKMLVEPALEGIFQVHLLDGKTVEVLPIFTMYKRHLADYDLKTVEEISGAPAALVRRLAEDIWQTTKAGQPVAIHIGEGINHYFHATLHNRATYLPMLLTGNIGKHGAGVHTWAGNYKGALLQASPWSGPGVGSYTAEDPFHPVLDEKTRITHEELRHTNDAEDPSYWACGEKILAAETREGRKVFTG
;
A
#
# COMPACT_ATOMS: atom_id res chain seq x y z
N MET A 1 -39.29 32.80 -37.37
CA MET A 1 -40.65 33.40 -37.45
C MET A 1 -41.49 32.76 -36.36
N ILE A 2 -41.92 33.49 -35.34
CA ILE A 2 -42.81 32.94 -34.30
C ILE A 2 -44.21 32.82 -34.91
N ARG A 3 -45.05 31.87 -34.49
CA ARG A 3 -46.39 31.59 -35.09
C ARG A 3 -47.23 32.86 -35.29
N ARG A 4 -47.07 33.85 -34.40
CA ARG A 4 -47.73 35.16 -34.46
C ARG A 4 -47.24 36.06 -35.60
N ASP A 5 -45.96 36.00 -35.93
CA ASP A 5 -45.38 36.74 -37.05
C ASP A 5 -45.76 36.08 -38.38
N PHE A 6 -45.77 34.74 -38.44
CA PHE A 6 -46.29 34.01 -39.60
C PHE A 6 -47.75 34.37 -39.88
N LEU A 7 -48.60 34.40 -38.85
CA LEU A 7 -50.00 34.79 -38.98
C LEU A 7 -50.17 36.26 -39.39
N LYS A 8 -49.32 37.17 -38.88
CA LYS A 8 -49.31 38.58 -39.34
C LYS A 8 -48.90 38.69 -40.81
N THR A 9 -47.84 38.01 -41.23
CA THR A 9 -47.40 38.01 -42.63
C THR A 9 -48.46 37.37 -43.54
N ALA A 10 -49.10 36.29 -43.12
CA ALA A 10 -50.21 35.66 -43.85
C ALA A 10 -51.44 36.59 -43.95
N LEU A 11 -51.78 37.34 -42.89
CA LEU A 11 -52.85 38.33 -42.93
C LEU A 11 -52.54 39.46 -43.91
N THR A 12 -51.29 39.94 -43.91
CA THR A 12 -50.82 41.06 -44.75
C THR A 12 -50.72 40.65 -46.22
N ALA A 13 -50.31 39.42 -46.50
CA ALA A 13 -50.31 38.84 -47.83
C ALA A 13 -51.74 38.57 -48.35
N GLY A 14 -52.65 38.11 -47.47
CA GLY A 14 -54.05 37.87 -47.80
C GLY A 14 -54.86 39.13 -48.12
N THR A 15 -54.44 40.31 -47.65
CA THR A 15 -55.07 41.60 -48.01
C THR A 15 -54.51 42.18 -49.31
N SER A 16 -53.26 41.85 -49.67
CA SER A 16 -52.61 42.37 -50.88
C SER A 16 -52.99 41.60 -52.15
N SER A 17 -53.43 40.34 -52.03
CA SER A 17 -53.84 39.48 -53.16
C SER A 17 -55.23 39.78 -53.73
N LEU A 18 -56.00 40.69 -53.13
CA LEU A 18 -57.33 41.09 -53.58
C LEU A 18 -57.34 42.29 -54.55
N LEU A 19 -56.20 42.96 -54.79
CA LEU A 19 -56.14 44.21 -55.57
C LEU A 19 -55.06 44.28 -56.66
N ALA A 20 -54.37 43.17 -57.00
CA ALA A 20 -53.37 43.17 -58.07
C ALA A 20 -53.60 42.04 -59.10
N PRO A 21 -53.57 42.33 -60.42
CA PRO A 21 -53.75 41.33 -61.47
C PRO A 21 -52.60 40.31 -61.50
N ARG A 22 -52.97 39.06 -61.83
CA ARG A 22 -52.16 37.84 -61.86
C ARG A 22 -50.98 37.90 -62.84
N LEU A 23 -49.82 38.39 -62.41
CA LEU A 23 -48.56 38.31 -63.19
C LEU A 23 -47.40 37.61 -62.46
N TRP A 24 -47.62 37.09 -61.25
CA TRP A 24 -46.59 36.48 -60.39
C TRP A 24 -46.63 34.94 -60.40
N ALA A 25 -47.51 34.33 -61.19
CA ALA A 25 -47.74 32.88 -61.17
C ALA A 25 -46.64 32.02 -61.84
N PHE A 26 -45.55 32.64 -62.33
CA PHE A 26 -44.46 31.95 -63.03
C PHE A 26 -43.05 32.38 -62.58
N GLU A 27 -42.91 33.18 -61.52
CA GLU A 27 -41.58 33.37 -60.92
C GLU A 27 -41.24 32.17 -60.03
N PRO A 28 -40.06 31.55 -60.17
CA PRO A 28 -39.65 30.47 -59.30
C PRO A 28 -39.57 31.00 -57.86
N VAL A 29 -40.37 30.41 -56.97
CA VAL A 29 -40.33 30.71 -55.55
C VAL A 29 -38.96 30.30 -55.01
N SER A 30 -38.10 31.29 -54.71
CA SER A 30 -36.88 31.05 -53.97
C SER A 30 -37.24 30.70 -52.53
N VAL A 31 -37.31 29.40 -52.23
CA VAL A 31 -37.45 28.93 -50.85
C VAL A 31 -36.06 29.03 -50.21
N ALA A 32 -35.83 30.07 -49.43
CA ALA A 32 -34.60 30.20 -48.63
C ALA A 32 -34.38 28.91 -47.83
N ASN A 33 -33.13 28.44 -47.76
CA ASN A 33 -32.78 27.19 -47.09
C ASN A 33 -33.46 27.14 -45.70
N PRO A 34 -34.42 26.23 -45.45
CA PRO A 34 -35.14 26.17 -44.18
C PRO A 34 -34.25 25.74 -43.01
N LEU A 35 -33.01 25.30 -43.29
CA LEU A 35 -31.94 25.05 -42.34
C LEU A 35 -30.87 26.17 -42.30
N GLY A 36 -31.00 27.20 -43.15
CA GLY A 36 -30.09 28.35 -43.22
C GLY A 36 -30.28 29.35 -42.08
N VAL A 37 -31.44 29.31 -41.39
CA VAL A 37 -31.72 30.03 -40.15
C VAL A 37 -32.43 29.07 -39.19
N TYR A 38 -31.78 28.72 -38.09
CA TYR A 38 -32.45 27.96 -37.03
C TYR A 38 -33.61 28.81 -36.44
N PRO A 39 -34.76 28.21 -36.08
CA PRO A 39 -35.81 28.89 -35.32
C PRO A 39 -35.25 29.46 -33.99
N SER A 40 -36.07 30.21 -33.23
CA SER A 40 -35.64 30.76 -31.93
C SER A 40 -34.90 29.70 -31.10
N ARG A 41 -33.68 30.06 -30.70
CA ARG A 41 -32.78 29.23 -29.88
C ARG A 41 -32.99 29.47 -28.38
N ASP A 42 -34.05 30.15 -27.99
CA ASP A 42 -34.32 30.51 -26.59
C ASP A 42 -34.50 29.26 -25.70
N TRP A 43 -34.96 28.15 -26.27
CA TRP A 43 -35.06 26.86 -25.56
C TRP A 43 -33.69 26.38 -25.05
N GLU A 44 -32.58 26.73 -25.71
CA GLU A 44 -31.23 26.39 -25.26
C GLU A 44 -30.87 27.06 -23.92
N LYS A 45 -31.56 28.14 -23.54
CA LYS A 45 -31.39 28.80 -22.24
C LYS A 45 -31.65 27.83 -21.09
N VAL A 46 -32.56 26.86 -21.25
CA VAL A 46 -32.85 25.84 -20.24
C VAL A 46 -31.59 25.02 -19.94
N TYR A 47 -30.89 24.53 -20.96
CA TYR A 47 -29.65 23.76 -20.80
C TYR A 47 -28.49 24.61 -20.28
N ARG A 48 -28.37 25.86 -20.76
CA ARG A 48 -27.37 26.81 -20.23
C ARG A 48 -27.60 27.10 -18.74
N ASP A 49 -28.86 27.25 -18.32
CA ASP A 49 -29.19 27.47 -16.92
C ASP A 49 -28.95 26.21 -16.08
N GLN A 50 -29.24 25.01 -16.59
CA GLN A 50 -28.91 23.75 -15.89
C GLN A 50 -27.40 23.60 -15.63
N TYR A 51 -26.54 24.04 -16.55
CA TYR A 51 -25.08 23.97 -16.39
C TYR A 51 -24.50 25.13 -15.56
N ARG A 52 -25.28 26.19 -15.30
CA ARG A 52 -24.86 27.35 -14.52
C ARG A 52 -24.70 27.01 -13.03
N TYR A 53 -23.72 27.65 -12.40
CA TYR A 53 -23.40 27.56 -10.98
C TYR A 53 -23.09 28.96 -10.41
N ASP A 54 -23.16 29.11 -9.10
CA ASP A 54 -22.92 30.37 -8.38
C ASP A 54 -21.46 30.49 -7.92
N SER A 55 -20.84 29.37 -7.54
CA SER A 55 -19.45 29.33 -7.10
C SER A 55 -18.83 27.96 -7.34
N THR A 56 -17.50 27.89 -7.22
CA THR A 56 -16.76 26.62 -7.26
C THR A 56 -15.69 26.61 -6.20
N PHE A 57 -15.32 25.42 -5.76
CA PHE A 57 -14.14 25.21 -4.92
C PHE A 57 -13.49 23.88 -5.28
N THR A 58 -12.24 23.71 -4.88
CA THR A 58 -11.48 22.49 -5.13
C THR A 58 -11.38 21.66 -3.85
N TRP A 59 -11.37 20.34 -3.99
CA TRP A 59 -11.28 19.40 -2.89
C TRP A 59 -10.52 18.15 -3.34
N VAL A 60 -10.08 17.32 -2.39
CA VAL A 60 -9.38 16.07 -2.67
C VAL A 60 -10.32 14.91 -2.35
N CYS A 61 -10.55 14.05 -3.34
CA CYS A 61 -11.24 12.79 -3.12
C CYS A 61 -10.28 11.81 -2.45
N ALA A 62 -10.49 11.59 -1.15
CA ALA A 62 -9.55 10.89 -0.29
C ALA A 62 -10.12 9.62 0.39
N PRO A 63 -10.79 8.69 -0.33
CA PRO A 63 -10.97 7.33 0.16
C PRO A 63 -9.64 6.55 0.03
N ASN A 64 -9.60 5.30 0.48
CA ASN A 64 -8.46 4.42 0.24
C ASN A 64 -8.49 3.82 -1.16
N ASP A 65 -8.30 4.68 -2.16
CA ASP A 65 -8.25 4.30 -3.56
C ASP A 65 -6.86 4.53 -4.18
N THR A 66 -5.88 5.02 -3.40
CA THR A 66 -4.52 5.44 -3.80
C THR A 66 -4.43 6.68 -4.69
N HIS A 67 -5.55 7.24 -5.13
CA HIS A 67 -5.53 8.23 -6.20
C HIS A 67 -5.44 9.65 -5.67
N MET A 68 -6.07 9.96 -4.52
CA MET A 68 -6.09 11.31 -3.95
C MET A 68 -6.41 12.39 -5.01
N CYS A 69 -7.38 12.11 -5.89
CA CYS A 69 -7.63 12.99 -7.04
C CYS A 69 -8.14 14.35 -6.58
N ARG A 70 -7.53 15.40 -7.11
CA ARG A 70 -8.00 16.77 -6.95
C ARG A 70 -9.19 17.01 -7.89
N LEU A 71 -10.35 17.32 -7.31
CA LEU A 71 -11.60 17.56 -8.02
C LEU A 71 -12.09 18.98 -7.78
N ARG A 72 -12.94 19.49 -8.67
CA ARG A 72 -13.63 20.76 -8.55
C ARG A 72 -15.12 20.52 -8.31
N ALA A 73 -15.65 21.08 -7.24
CA ALA A 73 -17.07 21.10 -6.93
C ALA A 73 -17.71 22.38 -7.48
N PHE A 74 -18.92 22.25 -8.03
CA PHE A 74 -19.70 23.35 -8.57
C PHE A 74 -20.97 23.51 -7.74
N VAL A 75 -21.20 24.70 -7.23
CA VAL A 75 -22.21 24.98 -6.20
C VAL A 75 -23.26 25.93 -6.74
N ARG A 76 -24.53 25.62 -6.50
CA ARG A 76 -25.66 26.51 -6.75
C ARG A 76 -26.62 26.45 -5.58
N ASN A 77 -27.12 27.61 -5.13
CA ASN A 77 -27.99 27.72 -3.96
C ASN A 77 -27.41 27.02 -2.71
N GLY A 78 -26.08 27.08 -2.52
CA GLY A 78 -25.39 26.41 -1.41
C GLY A 78 -25.30 24.89 -1.49
N VAL A 79 -25.72 24.27 -2.61
CA VAL A 79 -25.69 22.81 -2.82
C VAL A 79 -24.69 22.47 -3.92
N ILE A 80 -23.87 21.45 -3.68
CA ILE A 80 -22.98 20.91 -4.72
C ILE A 80 -23.84 20.21 -5.77
N LEU A 81 -23.84 20.74 -6.99
CA LEU A 81 -24.57 20.20 -8.13
C LEU A 81 -23.84 19.02 -8.77
N ARG A 82 -22.52 19.17 -8.94
CA ARG A 82 -21.66 18.20 -9.62
C ARG A 82 -20.21 18.39 -9.21
N SER A 83 -19.39 17.39 -9.55
CA SER A 83 -17.94 17.44 -9.43
C SER A 83 -17.30 17.02 -10.75
N GLU A 84 -16.23 17.71 -11.13
CA GLU A 84 -15.41 17.40 -12.31
C GLU A 84 -13.94 17.33 -11.91
N GLN A 85 -13.11 16.79 -12.80
CA GLN A 85 -11.66 16.83 -12.67
C GLN A 85 -11.12 18.26 -12.67
N ASN A 86 -9.98 18.45 -12.02
CA ASN A 86 -9.24 19.70 -12.03
C ASN A 86 -7.97 19.52 -12.90
N TYR A 87 -7.83 20.33 -13.95
CA TYR A 87 -6.74 20.25 -14.92
C TYR A 87 -5.58 21.19 -14.55
N ASP A 88 -5.03 21.04 -13.35
CA ASP A 88 -3.99 21.93 -12.82
C ASP A 88 -2.85 21.21 -12.10
N HIS A 89 -2.69 19.90 -12.31
CA HIS A 89 -1.64 19.12 -11.65
C HIS A 89 -0.24 19.63 -11.98
N ASP A 90 -0.02 20.22 -13.16
CA ASP A 90 1.26 20.82 -13.56
C ASP A 90 1.66 22.05 -12.76
N ARG A 91 0.76 22.57 -11.93
CA ARG A 91 1.04 23.66 -10.97
C ARG A 91 1.42 23.14 -9.59
N CYS A 92 1.34 21.84 -9.36
CA CYS A 92 1.75 21.21 -8.11
C CYS A 92 3.26 20.92 -8.18
N GLY A 93 4.00 21.43 -7.20
CA GLY A 93 5.40 21.11 -6.97
C GLY A 93 5.63 20.53 -5.59
N ASP A 94 6.75 19.83 -5.44
CA ASP A 94 7.25 19.41 -4.13
C ASP A 94 8.27 20.43 -3.59
N LEU A 95 8.75 20.16 -2.37
CA LEU A 95 9.73 21.02 -1.68
C LEU A 95 11.15 20.91 -2.28
N TYR A 96 11.38 19.98 -3.19
CA TYR A 96 12.65 19.78 -3.90
C TYR A 96 12.69 20.55 -5.22
N GLY A 97 11.65 21.31 -5.55
CA GLY A 97 11.53 22.04 -6.81
C GLY A 97 11.09 21.17 -7.99
N ASN A 98 10.72 19.89 -7.75
CA ASN A 98 10.12 19.08 -8.80
C ASN A 98 8.68 19.52 -9.02
N THR A 99 8.27 19.62 -10.27
CA THR A 99 6.88 19.91 -10.63
C THR A 99 6.27 18.72 -11.35
N ALA A 100 5.02 18.41 -11.02
CA ALA A 100 4.27 17.43 -11.79
C ALA A 100 4.10 17.89 -13.25
N THR A 101 3.95 16.95 -14.16
CA THR A 101 3.74 17.24 -15.59
C THR A 101 2.25 17.31 -15.94
N LYS A 102 1.90 18.00 -17.03
CA LYS A 102 0.51 18.11 -17.52
C LYS A 102 -0.15 16.76 -17.79
N ALA A 103 0.66 15.74 -18.06
CA ALA A 103 0.18 14.41 -18.41
C ALA A 103 -0.37 13.63 -17.20
N TRP A 104 -0.29 14.19 -15.98
CA TRP A 104 -1.08 13.70 -14.84
C TRP A 104 -2.57 14.03 -14.94
N ASN A 105 -2.95 15.03 -15.74
CA ASN A 105 -4.36 15.39 -15.93
C ASN A 105 -5.06 14.33 -16.80
N PRO A 106 -6.35 14.03 -16.57
CA PRO A 106 -7.24 14.69 -15.61
C PRO A 106 -7.39 13.99 -14.25
N ARG A 107 -6.83 12.78 -14.09
CA ARG A 107 -7.17 11.82 -13.01
C ARG A 107 -8.70 11.69 -12.84
N GLY A 108 -9.15 11.36 -11.63
CA GLY A 108 -10.56 11.18 -11.29
C GLY A 108 -11.10 9.80 -11.68
N CYS A 109 -12.15 9.36 -10.98
CA CYS A 109 -12.82 8.10 -11.26
C CYS A 109 -14.34 8.24 -11.06
N PRO A 110 -15.16 7.31 -11.59
CA PRO A 110 -16.62 7.37 -11.44
C PRO A 110 -17.11 7.49 -9.99
N LYS A 111 -16.36 6.89 -9.05
CA LYS A 111 -16.66 6.95 -7.61
C LYS A 111 -16.38 8.33 -7.03
N GLY A 112 -15.28 8.97 -7.42
CA GLY A 112 -14.94 10.33 -6.99
C GLY A 112 -15.97 11.38 -7.43
N PHE A 113 -16.49 11.28 -8.66
CA PHE A 113 -17.48 12.22 -9.18
C PHE A 113 -18.83 12.16 -8.43
N THR A 114 -19.12 11.07 -7.74
CA THR A 114 -20.38 10.86 -7.00
C THR A 114 -20.25 11.08 -5.49
N MET A 115 -19.07 11.44 -4.97
CA MET A 115 -18.86 11.60 -3.51
C MET A 115 -19.77 12.64 -2.86
N HIS A 116 -20.17 13.70 -3.57
CA HIS A 116 -21.14 14.68 -3.06
C HIS A 116 -22.49 14.04 -2.70
N ARG A 117 -22.86 12.89 -3.30
CA ARG A 117 -24.05 12.12 -2.91
C ARG A 117 -23.95 11.55 -1.49
N ARG A 118 -22.75 11.32 -0.95
CA ARG A 118 -22.57 10.92 0.46
C ARG A 118 -22.85 12.05 1.45
N VAL A 119 -22.78 13.31 0.99
CA VAL A 119 -23.11 14.49 1.82
C VAL A 119 -24.63 14.61 1.99
N TYR A 120 -25.37 14.42 0.91
CA TYR A 120 -26.83 14.64 0.88
C TYR A 120 -27.68 13.37 0.92
N GLY A 121 -27.06 12.19 0.81
CA GLY A 121 -27.74 10.91 0.75
C GLY A 121 -28.38 10.48 2.08
N PRO A 122 -29.26 9.47 2.04
CA PRO A 122 -30.03 9.02 3.22
C PRO A 122 -29.15 8.41 4.32
N TYR A 123 -27.94 7.97 3.99
CA TYR A 123 -27.01 7.34 4.92
C TYR A 123 -26.10 8.33 5.67
N ARG A 124 -26.26 9.65 5.48
CA ARG A 124 -25.43 10.66 6.16
C ARG A 124 -25.76 10.71 7.64
N LEU A 125 -24.77 10.42 8.49
CA LEU A 125 -24.84 10.71 9.92
C LEU A 125 -24.90 12.23 10.15
N ARG A 126 -25.96 12.69 10.83
CA ARG A 126 -26.24 14.13 11.07
C ARG A 126 -25.89 14.59 12.49
N GLY A 127 -25.33 13.71 13.31
CA GLY A 127 -24.96 13.98 14.69
C GLY A 127 -24.54 12.70 15.39
N PRO A 128 -24.04 12.81 16.63
CA PRO A 128 -23.62 11.66 17.41
C PRO A 128 -24.83 10.81 17.79
N VAL A 129 -24.63 9.50 17.69
CA VAL A 129 -25.59 8.48 18.08
C VAL A 129 -24.88 7.46 18.94
N VAL A 130 -25.58 6.95 19.95
CA VAL A 130 -25.07 5.92 20.86
C VAL A 130 -26.05 4.77 20.85
N ARG A 131 -25.52 3.55 20.92
CA ARG A 131 -26.35 2.35 21.06
C ARG A 131 -27.10 2.39 22.39
N LYS A 132 -28.43 2.18 22.39
CA LYS A 132 -29.29 2.32 23.57
C LYS A 132 -28.78 1.49 24.76
N GLY A 133 -28.50 0.20 24.56
CA GLY A 133 -27.98 -0.65 25.65
C GLY A 133 -26.60 -0.22 26.15
N TRP A 134 -25.74 0.35 25.29
CA TRP A 134 -24.46 0.91 25.73
C TRP A 134 -24.66 2.15 26.60
N LYS A 135 -25.60 3.03 26.23
CA LYS A 135 -25.94 4.21 27.02
C LYS A 135 -26.47 3.82 28.40
N GLU A 136 -27.37 2.83 28.47
CA GLU A 136 -27.90 2.31 29.74
C GLU A 136 -26.81 1.70 30.64
N TRP A 137 -25.78 1.09 30.05
CA TRP A 137 -24.60 0.62 30.78
C TRP A 137 -23.75 1.78 31.32
N ALA A 138 -23.53 2.80 30.50
CA ALA A 138 -22.80 4.00 30.90
C ALA A 138 -23.53 4.77 32.01
N ASP A 139 -24.85 4.94 31.88
CA ASP A 139 -25.71 5.58 32.88
C ASP A 139 -25.77 4.80 34.21
N ALA A 140 -25.55 3.48 34.16
CA ALA A 140 -25.44 2.63 35.35
C ALA A 140 -24.06 2.71 36.04
N GLY A 141 -23.18 3.63 35.60
CA GLY A 141 -21.87 3.84 36.20
C GLY A 141 -20.80 2.86 35.72
N TYR A 142 -20.90 2.38 34.48
CA TYR A 142 -19.89 1.53 33.83
C TYR A 142 -19.55 0.24 34.61
N PRO A 143 -20.54 -0.55 35.09
CA PRO A 143 -20.27 -1.74 35.88
C PRO A 143 -19.42 -2.76 35.10
N ALA A 144 -18.51 -3.43 35.81
CA ALA A 144 -17.57 -4.38 35.22
C ALA A 144 -18.29 -5.60 34.61
N LEU A 145 -18.17 -5.76 33.30
CA LEU A 145 -18.81 -6.86 32.55
C LEU A 145 -18.14 -8.22 32.81
N SER A 146 -16.86 -8.24 33.19
CA SER A 146 -16.11 -9.46 33.56
C SER A 146 -16.50 -10.00 34.94
N ASP A 147 -16.92 -9.10 35.84
CA ASP A 147 -17.33 -9.46 37.20
C ASP A 147 -18.79 -9.96 37.21
N GLN A 148 -19.65 -9.39 36.36
CA GLN A 148 -21.05 -9.79 36.19
C GLN A 148 -21.40 -10.06 34.71
N PRO A 149 -21.06 -11.24 34.16
CA PRO A 149 -21.25 -11.56 32.75
C PRO A 149 -22.69 -11.40 32.22
N ALA A 150 -23.70 -11.61 33.07
CA ALA A 150 -25.11 -11.40 32.70
C ALA A 150 -25.44 -9.96 32.27
N LEU A 151 -24.63 -8.98 32.69
CA LEU A 151 -24.76 -7.59 32.23
C LEU A 151 -24.45 -7.44 30.74
N ARG A 152 -23.65 -8.35 30.15
CA ARG A 152 -23.37 -8.34 28.70
C ARG A 152 -24.68 -8.51 27.94
N THR A 153 -25.53 -9.46 28.32
CA THR A 153 -26.86 -9.66 27.71
C THR A 153 -27.83 -8.55 28.04
N LYS A 154 -27.91 -8.11 29.31
CA LYS A 154 -28.78 -6.99 29.73
C LYS A 154 -28.55 -5.74 28.89
N TYR A 155 -27.29 -5.39 28.66
CA TYR A 155 -26.88 -4.20 27.91
C TYR A 155 -26.51 -4.50 26.45
N ARG A 156 -26.88 -5.68 25.94
CA ARG A 156 -26.72 -6.11 24.53
C ARG A 156 -25.30 -5.98 23.96
N PHE A 157 -24.30 -6.32 24.77
CA PHE A 157 -22.90 -6.43 24.33
C PHE A 157 -22.65 -7.70 23.49
N ASP A 158 -23.47 -8.73 23.70
CA ASP A 158 -23.53 -9.98 22.93
C ASP A 158 -24.39 -9.89 21.66
N ASP A 159 -25.23 -8.86 21.54
CA ASP A 159 -26.14 -8.63 20.40
C ASP A 159 -25.91 -7.25 19.74
N ARG A 160 -24.64 -6.93 19.48
CA ARG A 160 -24.24 -5.70 18.80
C ARG A 160 -24.59 -5.79 17.31
N GLY A 161 -25.49 -4.91 16.85
CA GLY A 161 -25.98 -4.85 15.47
C GLY A 161 -27.50 -4.86 15.37
N ASN A 162 -28.18 -5.49 16.33
CA ASN A 162 -29.65 -5.53 16.41
C ASN A 162 -30.23 -4.55 17.44
N ASP A 163 -29.37 -3.71 18.03
CA ASP A 163 -29.79 -2.69 18.99
C ASP A 163 -30.17 -1.37 18.31
N THR A 164 -30.95 -0.56 19.02
CA THR A 164 -31.39 0.74 18.52
C THR A 164 -30.36 1.82 18.86
N PHE A 165 -30.21 2.80 17.97
CA PHE A 165 -29.40 3.99 18.23
C PHE A 165 -30.27 5.13 18.76
N VAL A 166 -29.78 5.81 19.78
CA VAL A 166 -30.36 7.06 20.31
C VAL A 166 -29.46 8.23 19.96
N ARG A 167 -30.06 9.37 19.62
CA ARG A 167 -29.32 10.60 19.37
C ARG A 167 -28.93 11.23 20.71
N VAL A 168 -27.72 11.74 20.78
CA VAL A 168 -27.20 12.49 21.94
C VAL A 168 -26.65 13.84 21.46
N SER A 169 -26.38 14.75 22.39
CA SER A 169 -25.56 15.93 22.13
C SER A 169 -24.09 15.57 21.99
N TRP A 170 -23.28 16.48 21.43
CA TRP A 170 -21.82 16.31 21.39
C TRP A 170 -21.21 16.29 22.79
N ASP A 171 -21.70 17.12 23.71
CA ASP A 171 -21.21 17.16 25.10
C ASP A 171 -21.47 15.83 25.81
N GLU A 172 -22.66 15.25 25.64
CA GLU A 172 -22.95 13.91 26.15
C GLU A 172 -22.04 12.85 25.53
N ALA A 173 -21.82 12.90 24.21
CA ALA A 173 -20.96 11.94 23.53
C ALA A 173 -19.51 12.01 24.04
N TYR A 174 -18.96 13.20 24.21
CA TYR A 174 -17.61 13.40 24.74
C TYR A 174 -17.49 12.97 26.20
N ARG A 175 -18.48 13.33 27.04
CA ARG A 175 -18.54 12.87 28.43
C ARG A 175 -18.56 11.35 28.50
N TYR A 176 -19.46 10.71 27.76
CA TYR A 176 -19.57 9.24 27.73
C TYR A 176 -18.28 8.56 27.26
N LEU A 177 -17.61 9.13 26.25
CA LEU A 177 -16.34 8.61 25.76
C LEU A 177 -15.23 8.72 26.81
N ALA A 178 -15.07 9.89 27.44
CA ALA A 178 -14.05 10.13 28.46
C ALA A 178 -14.27 9.25 29.71
N GLU A 179 -15.49 9.21 30.23
CA GLU A 179 -15.86 8.37 31.37
C GLU A 179 -15.71 6.87 31.04
N GLY A 180 -16.09 6.46 29.81
CA GLY A 180 -15.93 5.08 29.35
C GLY A 180 -14.48 4.65 29.25
N LEU A 181 -13.61 5.49 28.67
CA LEU A 181 -12.17 5.24 28.63
C LEU A 181 -11.57 5.15 30.03
N ALA A 182 -11.95 6.05 30.94
CA ALA A 182 -11.50 6.01 32.33
C ALA A 182 -11.99 4.76 33.08
N ALA A 183 -13.24 4.34 32.85
CA ALA A 183 -13.78 3.13 33.44
C ALA A 183 -13.06 1.87 32.97
N VAL A 184 -12.77 1.76 31.67
CA VAL A 184 -11.97 0.67 31.09
C VAL A 184 -10.56 0.67 31.70
N ALA A 185 -9.89 1.82 31.70
CA ALA A 185 -8.55 1.96 32.26
C ALA A 185 -8.49 1.54 33.72
N ARG A 186 -9.46 1.95 34.56
CA ARG A 186 -9.53 1.55 35.97
C ARG A 186 -9.82 0.06 36.14
N THR A 187 -10.77 -0.48 35.38
CA THR A 187 -11.22 -1.88 35.50
C THR A 187 -10.11 -2.88 35.19
N TYR A 188 -9.27 -2.57 34.20
CA TYR A 188 -8.24 -3.47 33.70
C TYR A 188 -6.80 -3.10 34.11
N SER A 189 -6.62 -2.16 35.05
CA SER A 189 -5.30 -1.85 35.62
C SER A 189 -4.91 -2.79 36.77
N GLY A 190 -3.60 -2.97 36.94
CA GLY A 190 -3.00 -3.74 38.02
C GLY A 190 -3.37 -5.23 38.04
N ASP A 191 -3.11 -5.88 39.18
CA ASP A 191 -3.31 -7.32 39.34
C ASP A 191 -4.76 -7.76 39.20
N GLN A 192 -5.72 -6.91 39.60
CA GLN A 192 -7.14 -7.19 39.42
C GLN A 192 -7.52 -7.21 37.93
N GLY A 193 -7.02 -6.26 37.15
CA GLY A 193 -7.20 -6.24 35.70
C GLY A 193 -6.61 -7.47 35.02
N ARG A 194 -5.40 -7.83 35.41
CA ARG A 194 -4.73 -9.06 34.97
C ARG A 194 -5.57 -10.31 35.25
N ALA A 195 -6.09 -10.43 36.48
CA ALA A 195 -6.95 -11.55 36.88
C ALA A 195 -8.27 -11.59 36.09
N ARG A 196 -8.88 -10.44 35.79
CA ARG A 196 -10.08 -10.35 34.94
C ARG A 196 -9.82 -10.83 33.52
N LEU A 197 -8.74 -10.36 32.89
CA LEU A 197 -8.37 -10.78 31.53
C LEU A 197 -8.08 -12.29 31.47
N ALA A 198 -7.36 -12.83 32.45
CA ALA A 198 -7.11 -14.27 32.56
C ALA A 198 -8.40 -15.07 32.72
N LYS A 199 -9.33 -14.60 33.57
CA LYS A 199 -10.64 -15.22 33.77
C LYS A 199 -11.50 -15.18 32.50
N ASP A 200 -11.41 -14.11 31.72
CA ASP A 200 -12.10 -13.97 30.43
C ASP A 200 -11.43 -14.81 29.30
N GLY A 201 -10.30 -15.49 29.58
CA GLY A 201 -9.68 -16.45 28.68
C GLY A 201 -8.70 -15.87 27.65
N TYR A 202 -8.20 -14.66 27.90
CA TYR A 202 -7.15 -14.03 27.09
C TYR A 202 -5.82 -14.79 27.22
N ASP A 203 -5.01 -14.81 26.15
CA ASP A 203 -3.69 -15.46 26.19
C ASP A 203 -2.74 -14.76 27.17
N PRO A 204 -1.95 -15.51 27.96
CA PRO A 204 -0.99 -14.93 28.90
C PRO A 204 -0.02 -13.92 28.25
N LEU A 205 0.42 -14.17 27.01
CA LEU A 205 1.32 -13.24 26.31
C LEU A 205 0.64 -11.91 25.98
N MET A 206 -0.64 -11.94 25.62
CA MET A 206 -1.43 -10.72 25.39
C MET A 206 -1.54 -9.91 26.68
N ILE A 207 -1.85 -10.61 27.78
CA ILE A 207 -1.99 -10.04 29.12
C ILE A 207 -0.68 -9.41 29.59
N ASP A 208 0.47 -10.06 29.37
CA ASP A 208 1.76 -9.53 29.76
C ASP A 208 2.08 -8.21 29.02
N GLN A 209 1.65 -8.09 27.76
CA GLN A 209 1.76 -6.84 26.99
C GLN A 209 0.83 -5.72 27.50
N VAL A 210 -0.10 -5.99 28.42
CA VAL A 210 -0.92 -4.93 29.07
C VAL A 210 -0.06 -4.15 30.06
N GLN A 211 1.02 -4.74 30.59
CA GLN A 211 2.00 -4.08 31.46
C GLN A 211 1.36 -3.37 32.67
N GLY A 212 0.26 -3.96 33.17
CA GLY A 212 -0.51 -3.43 34.30
C GLY A 212 -1.31 -2.16 34.01
N ALA A 213 -1.30 -1.64 32.78
CA ALA A 213 -1.99 -0.43 32.37
C ALA A 213 -3.30 -0.78 31.64
N GLY A 214 -4.46 -0.52 32.26
CA GLY A 214 -5.75 -0.83 31.64
C GLY A 214 -6.01 -0.06 30.34
N THR A 215 -5.33 1.07 30.11
CA THR A 215 -5.34 1.78 28.82
C THR A 215 -4.82 0.92 27.67
N ARG A 216 -3.92 -0.03 27.90
CA ARG A 216 -3.41 -0.98 26.88
C ARG A 216 -4.47 -1.94 26.36
N THR A 217 -5.60 -2.10 27.06
CA THR A 217 -6.73 -2.88 26.52
C THR A 217 -7.55 -2.08 25.51
N VAL A 218 -7.31 -0.77 25.38
CA VAL A 218 -7.91 0.08 24.36
C VAL A 218 -7.09 -0.04 23.09
N LYS A 219 -7.67 -0.71 22.09
CA LYS A 219 -7.07 -0.94 20.78
C LYS A 219 -7.72 -0.01 19.77
N VAL A 220 -6.91 0.77 19.04
CA VAL A 220 -7.39 1.72 18.04
C VAL A 220 -6.85 1.35 16.67
N GLY A 221 -7.75 1.27 15.70
CA GLY A 221 -7.45 1.03 14.29
C GLY A 221 -8.23 1.99 13.42
N SER A 222 -7.78 2.17 12.18
CA SER A 222 -8.40 3.08 11.22
C SER A 222 -9.20 2.29 10.20
N ASN A 223 -10.53 2.43 10.19
CA ASN A 223 -11.30 2.07 9.01
C ASN A 223 -11.10 3.14 7.93
N LEU A 224 -10.35 2.81 6.87
CA LEU A 224 -10.22 3.66 5.68
C LEU A 224 -11.63 4.18 5.23
N PRO A 225 -12.07 5.46 5.41
CA PRO A 225 -11.30 6.72 5.46
C PRO A 225 -11.73 7.84 6.46
N ILE A 226 -10.77 8.69 6.87
CA ILE A 226 -10.74 10.15 6.57
C ILE A 226 -9.29 10.50 6.21
N HIS A 227 -8.92 10.43 4.92
CA HIS A 227 -7.51 10.62 4.56
C HIS A 227 -7.15 12.11 4.48
N GLY A 228 -6.65 12.57 5.63
CA GLY A 228 -5.79 13.72 5.88
C GLY A 228 -4.99 13.40 7.15
N VAL A 229 -3.93 14.16 7.47
CA VAL A 229 -3.07 13.89 8.65
C VAL A 229 -3.90 13.71 9.92
N ILE A 230 -4.89 14.59 10.10
CA ILE A 230 -5.79 14.60 11.24
C ILE A 230 -6.70 13.37 11.27
N GLY A 231 -7.24 12.95 10.13
CA GLY A 231 -8.21 11.86 10.06
C GLY A 231 -7.59 10.46 10.08
N LYS A 232 -6.43 10.26 9.43
CA LYS A 232 -5.73 8.97 9.38
C LYS A 232 -4.87 8.74 10.61
N PHE A 233 -4.11 9.76 11.04
CA PHE A 233 -3.13 9.60 12.12
C PHE A 233 -3.62 10.12 13.48
N GLY A 234 -4.73 10.87 13.53
CA GLY A 234 -5.29 11.38 14.78
C GLY A 234 -5.68 10.30 15.78
N ILE A 235 -6.10 9.13 15.29
CA ILE A 235 -6.41 7.98 16.17
C ILE A 235 -5.16 7.42 16.85
N TYR A 236 -4.01 7.42 16.18
CA TYR A 236 -2.76 6.92 16.74
C TYR A 236 -2.18 7.95 17.72
N ARG A 237 -2.36 9.25 17.43
CA ARG A 237 -2.13 10.31 18.43
C ARG A 237 -3.01 10.07 19.67
N MET A 238 -4.29 9.71 19.50
CA MET A 238 -5.18 9.40 20.62
C MET A 238 -4.66 8.22 21.46
N ALA A 239 -4.17 7.12 20.87
CA ALA A 239 -3.57 6.04 21.64
C ALA A 239 -2.36 6.51 22.46
N ASN A 240 -1.52 7.39 21.90
CA ASN A 240 -0.41 7.98 22.63
C ASN A 240 -0.89 8.90 23.76
N LEU A 241 -1.95 9.69 23.54
CA LEU A 241 -2.53 10.54 24.57
C LEU A 241 -3.13 9.74 25.75
N LEU A 242 -3.53 8.48 25.55
CA LEU A 242 -4.00 7.62 26.64
C LEU A 242 -2.93 7.37 27.72
N GLY A 243 -1.64 7.65 27.46
CA GLY A 243 -0.63 7.68 28.50
C GLY A 243 -0.95 8.66 29.64
N LEU A 244 -1.59 9.80 29.34
CA LEU A 244 -2.06 10.75 30.37
C LEU A 244 -3.15 10.15 31.26
N LEU A 245 -4.07 9.40 30.66
CA LEU A 245 -5.13 8.72 31.39
C LEU A 245 -4.55 7.63 32.31
N ASP A 246 -3.57 6.88 31.81
CA ASP A 246 -2.89 5.85 32.59
C ASP A 246 -2.11 6.42 33.78
N HIS A 247 -1.36 7.50 33.55
CA HIS A 247 -0.71 8.28 34.61
C HIS A 247 -1.71 8.67 35.70
N HIS A 248 -2.87 9.21 35.30
CA HIS A 248 -3.92 9.60 36.24
C HIS A 248 -4.57 8.41 36.96
N VAL A 249 -4.84 7.30 36.27
CA VAL A 249 -5.54 6.14 36.82
C VAL A 249 -4.66 5.31 37.74
N ARG A 250 -3.39 5.08 37.37
CA ARG A 250 -2.46 4.27 38.16
C ARG A 250 -1.62 5.09 39.13
N GLY A 251 -1.54 6.41 38.97
CA GLY A 251 -0.66 7.27 39.77
C GLY A 251 0.83 7.01 39.53
N VAL A 252 1.18 6.39 38.40
CA VAL A 252 2.57 6.12 38.02
C VAL A 252 3.20 7.39 37.47
N PRO A 253 4.51 7.63 37.65
CA PRO A 253 5.14 8.81 37.07
C PRO A 253 5.15 8.70 35.53
N PRO A 254 5.27 9.84 34.79
CA PRO A 254 5.16 9.86 33.34
C PRO A 254 5.94 8.74 32.65
N GLU A 255 7.22 8.52 32.98
CA GLU A 255 8.14 7.48 32.46
C GLU A 255 7.56 6.05 32.46
N GLN A 256 6.64 5.75 33.37
CA GLN A 256 6.00 4.45 33.50
C GLN A 256 4.59 4.40 32.90
N ALA A 257 4.06 5.53 32.45
CA ALA A 257 2.75 5.61 31.81
C ALA A 257 2.74 4.85 30.48
N ARG A 258 1.63 4.17 30.22
CA ARG A 258 1.38 3.36 29.01
C ARG A 258 0.07 3.78 28.37
N GLY A 259 0.11 4.09 27.09
CA GLY A 259 -1.05 4.45 26.28
C GLY A 259 -1.79 3.23 25.72
N GLY A 260 -2.70 3.49 24.78
CA GLY A 260 -3.44 2.47 24.04
C GLY A 260 -2.55 1.68 23.09
N ARG A 261 -3.14 0.73 22.38
CA ARG A 261 -2.48 -0.02 21.31
C ARG A 261 -3.01 0.41 19.95
N ASP A 262 -2.09 0.68 19.03
CA ASP A 262 -2.39 1.01 17.65
C ASP A 262 -2.36 -0.24 16.79
N TRP A 263 -3.38 -0.45 15.97
CA TRP A 263 -3.44 -1.57 15.06
C TRP A 263 -2.75 -1.30 13.74
N ASN A 264 -1.86 -2.22 13.35
CA ASN A 264 -1.29 -2.23 12.01
C ASN A 264 -2.37 -2.58 10.98
N GLU A 265 -2.58 -1.71 10.01
CA GLU A 265 -3.59 -1.87 8.96
C GLU A 265 -3.02 -2.45 7.66
N TYR A 266 -1.71 -2.31 7.40
CA TYR A 266 -1.15 -2.64 6.09
C TYR A 266 -0.99 -4.14 5.88
N THR A 267 -0.49 -4.84 6.90
CA THR A 267 -0.42 -6.30 6.97
C THR A 267 -1.78 -6.93 7.18
N TRP A 268 -2.60 -6.39 8.10
CA TRP A 268 -3.92 -6.91 8.45
C TRP A 268 -4.84 -7.00 7.23
N ARG A 269 -4.74 -6.04 6.31
CA ARG A 269 -5.53 -6.02 5.08
C ARG A 269 -5.01 -6.96 3.99
N GLY A 270 -3.79 -7.48 4.14
CA GLY A 270 -3.06 -8.18 3.08
C GLY A 270 -2.44 -7.24 2.04
N ASP A 271 -2.51 -5.92 2.26
CA ASP A 271 -2.05 -4.90 1.30
C ASP A 271 -0.51 -4.85 1.20
N GLN A 272 0.20 -5.18 2.30
CA GLN A 272 1.66 -5.31 2.26
C GLN A 272 2.04 -6.50 1.38
N ALA A 273 2.98 -6.30 0.46
CA ALA A 273 3.63 -7.41 -0.24
C ALA A 273 4.63 -8.08 0.71
N PRO A 274 4.29 -9.24 1.32
CA PRO A 274 5.03 -9.73 2.47
C PRO A 274 6.43 -10.23 2.11
N GLY A 275 6.72 -10.54 0.84
CA GLY A 275 8.06 -10.96 0.41
C GLY A 275 9.04 -9.82 0.13
N HIS A 276 8.56 -8.58 -0.08
CA HIS A 276 9.41 -7.42 -0.35
C HIS A 276 10.45 -7.17 0.77
N PRO A 277 10.07 -7.15 2.07
CA PRO A 277 11.03 -7.04 3.17
C PRO A 277 12.12 -8.12 3.15
N TYR A 278 11.80 -9.34 2.72
CA TYR A 278 12.78 -10.43 2.64
C TYR A 278 13.78 -10.28 1.49
N VAL A 279 13.43 -9.55 0.43
CA VAL A 279 14.32 -9.32 -0.72
C VAL A 279 15.22 -8.10 -0.48
N HIS A 280 14.65 -6.99 -0.01
CA HIS A 280 15.36 -5.71 0.01
C HIS A 280 15.29 -4.97 1.36
N GLY A 281 14.66 -5.54 2.40
CA GLY A 281 14.63 -4.94 3.74
C GLY A 281 13.78 -3.68 3.88
N LEU A 282 13.00 -3.32 2.86
CA LEU A 282 12.03 -2.20 2.92
C LEU A 282 10.63 -2.78 3.11
N GLN A 283 9.74 -2.03 3.78
CA GLN A 283 8.34 -2.43 3.96
C GLN A 283 7.70 -2.85 2.63
N THR A 284 7.90 -2.02 1.60
CA THR A 284 7.42 -2.16 0.23
C THR A 284 8.32 -1.33 -0.70
N SER A 285 8.41 -1.70 -1.98
CA SER A 285 9.15 -0.96 -3.01
C SER A 285 8.27 -0.72 -4.23
N ASP A 286 8.12 0.55 -4.62
CA ASP A 286 7.26 0.97 -5.73
C ASP A 286 7.80 2.17 -6.51
N MET A 287 7.41 2.23 -7.77
CA MET A 287 7.62 3.38 -8.63
C MET A 287 6.47 4.39 -8.48
N ASP A 288 6.63 5.60 -9.02
CA ASP A 288 5.48 6.42 -9.39
C ASP A 288 4.91 5.89 -10.72
N MET A 289 3.58 5.89 -10.92
CA MET A 289 2.99 5.39 -12.16
C MET A 289 3.46 6.16 -13.41
N ASN A 290 3.93 7.40 -13.27
CA ASN A 290 4.53 8.13 -14.40
C ASN A 290 5.83 7.48 -14.91
N ASP A 291 6.48 6.63 -14.12
CA ASP A 291 7.74 5.97 -14.46
C ASP A 291 7.53 4.85 -15.49
N LEU A 292 6.29 4.35 -15.64
CA LEU A 292 5.88 3.47 -16.74
C LEU A 292 6.13 4.07 -18.12
N ARG A 293 6.37 5.39 -18.24
CA ARG A 293 6.80 6.01 -19.49
C ARG A 293 8.11 5.47 -20.04
N PHE A 294 8.97 4.94 -19.17
CA PHE A 294 10.26 4.37 -19.54
C PHE A 294 10.17 2.87 -19.85
N SER A 295 9.14 2.18 -19.37
CA SER A 295 8.97 0.73 -19.54
C SER A 295 8.76 0.33 -21.01
N LYS A 296 9.33 -0.82 -21.39
CA LYS A 296 9.15 -1.45 -22.71
C LYS A 296 8.58 -2.86 -22.64
N LEU A 297 8.61 -3.49 -21.47
CA LEU A 297 7.84 -4.68 -21.15
C LEU A 297 7.22 -4.49 -19.76
N VAL A 298 5.90 -4.60 -19.68
CA VAL A 298 5.16 -4.56 -18.40
C VAL A 298 4.40 -5.86 -18.23
N ILE A 299 4.66 -6.55 -17.13
CA ILE A 299 4.06 -7.83 -16.78
C ILE A 299 3.17 -7.61 -15.56
N GLN A 300 1.86 -7.78 -15.71
CA GLN A 300 0.91 -7.78 -14.59
C GLN A 300 0.70 -9.19 -14.08
N VAL A 301 0.68 -9.34 -12.75
CA VAL A 301 0.58 -10.64 -12.09
C VAL A 301 -0.40 -10.52 -10.94
N GLY A 302 -1.61 -11.04 -11.13
CA GLY A 302 -2.70 -10.86 -10.16
C GLY A 302 -2.97 -9.38 -9.83
N LYS A 303 -2.73 -8.48 -10.79
CA LYS A 303 -2.94 -7.03 -10.65
C LYS A 303 -3.80 -6.48 -11.78
N ASN A 304 -4.80 -5.68 -11.42
CA ASN A 304 -5.67 -5.01 -12.38
C ASN A 304 -5.45 -3.49 -12.36
N LEU A 305 -4.45 -3.02 -13.10
CA LEU A 305 -4.14 -1.57 -13.20
C LEU A 305 -5.20 -0.78 -13.96
N ILE A 306 -6.14 -1.44 -14.64
CA ILE A 306 -7.23 -0.76 -15.34
C ILE A 306 -8.36 -0.38 -14.37
N GLU A 307 -8.84 -1.33 -13.56
CA GLU A 307 -9.99 -1.10 -12.67
C GLU A 307 -9.59 -0.63 -11.26
N ASN A 308 -8.45 -1.07 -10.74
CA ASN A 308 -7.98 -0.68 -9.41
C ASN A 308 -7.08 0.56 -9.46
N LYS A 309 -6.56 0.93 -10.64
CA LYS A 309 -5.75 2.13 -10.83
C LYS A 309 -6.31 3.09 -11.90
N MET A 310 -7.64 3.19 -12.01
CA MET A 310 -8.33 3.88 -13.12
C MET A 310 -7.74 5.25 -13.51
N PRO A 311 -7.47 6.20 -12.58
CA PRO A 311 -6.99 7.53 -12.93
C PRO A 311 -5.57 7.57 -13.50
N GLU A 312 -4.81 6.49 -13.32
CA GLU A 312 -3.42 6.34 -13.75
C GLU A 312 -3.25 5.22 -14.78
N SER A 313 -4.31 4.47 -15.07
CA SER A 313 -4.31 3.37 -16.04
C SER A 313 -3.87 3.81 -17.45
N HIS A 314 -3.97 5.09 -17.76
CA HIS A 314 -3.46 5.66 -19.00
C HIS A 314 -1.94 5.47 -19.12
N TRP A 315 -1.17 5.54 -18.03
CA TRP A 315 0.28 5.28 -18.07
C TRP A 315 0.62 3.88 -18.57
N PHE A 316 -0.13 2.90 -18.08
CA PHE A 316 -0.04 1.51 -18.52
C PHE A 316 -0.46 1.36 -19.99
N ASN A 317 -1.57 1.96 -20.39
CA ASN A 317 -2.06 1.85 -21.77
C ASN A 317 -1.11 2.53 -22.78
N GLU A 318 -0.56 3.70 -22.44
CA GLU A 318 0.37 4.47 -23.28
C GLU A 318 1.69 3.73 -23.55
N VAL A 319 2.03 2.69 -22.79
CA VAL A 319 3.18 1.82 -23.10
C VAL A 319 3.02 1.20 -24.49
N MET A 320 1.80 0.82 -24.88
CA MET A 320 1.51 0.29 -26.23
C MET A 320 1.83 1.31 -27.32
N GLU A 321 1.44 2.57 -27.12
CA GLU A 321 1.68 3.66 -28.07
C GLU A 321 3.18 3.95 -28.25
N ARG A 322 3.98 3.65 -27.23
CA ARG A 322 5.44 3.75 -27.25
C ARG A 322 6.11 2.47 -27.78
N GLY A 323 5.36 1.53 -28.33
CA GLY A 323 5.86 0.26 -28.88
C GLY A 323 6.34 -0.74 -27.82
N GLY A 324 5.96 -0.54 -26.55
CA GLY A 324 6.20 -1.51 -25.49
C GLY A 324 5.21 -2.67 -25.54
N LYS A 325 5.54 -3.75 -24.84
CA LYS A 325 4.70 -4.94 -24.68
C LYS A 325 4.06 -4.99 -23.31
N LEU A 326 2.85 -5.50 -23.27
CA LEU A 326 2.04 -5.73 -22.08
C LEU A 326 1.74 -7.24 -21.98
N VAL A 327 1.97 -7.82 -20.82
CA VAL A 327 1.65 -9.24 -20.51
C VAL A 327 0.81 -9.27 -19.25
N ASP A 328 -0.23 -10.10 -19.25
CA ASP A 328 -1.09 -10.31 -18.08
C ASP A 328 -1.03 -11.78 -17.66
N ILE A 329 -0.81 -12.02 -16.37
CA ILE A 329 -0.80 -13.34 -15.75
C ILE A 329 -1.88 -13.33 -14.66
N ALA A 330 -2.98 -14.01 -14.96
CA ALA A 330 -4.15 -14.08 -14.09
C ALA A 330 -4.96 -15.35 -14.38
N PRO A 331 -5.70 -15.92 -13.41
CA PRO A 331 -6.56 -17.07 -13.66
C PRO A 331 -7.69 -16.82 -14.65
N GLU A 332 -8.24 -15.61 -14.62
CA GLU A 332 -9.31 -15.15 -15.48
C GLU A 332 -8.82 -14.18 -16.55
N TYR A 333 -9.53 -14.13 -17.69
CA TYR A 333 -9.31 -13.09 -18.69
C TYR A 333 -9.93 -11.78 -18.21
N ASN A 334 -9.11 -10.92 -17.60
CA ASN A 334 -9.52 -9.70 -16.92
C ASN A 334 -9.39 -8.44 -17.82
N CYS A 335 -9.66 -7.25 -17.27
CA CYS A 335 -9.50 -5.99 -18.00
C CYS A 335 -8.07 -5.77 -18.56
N PRO A 336 -6.99 -5.90 -17.77
CA PRO A 336 -5.61 -5.90 -18.27
C PRO A 336 -5.35 -6.82 -19.45
N GLY A 337 -5.89 -8.05 -19.42
CA GLY A 337 -5.79 -9.02 -20.50
C GLY A 337 -6.26 -8.45 -21.85
N THR A 338 -7.32 -7.64 -21.86
CA THR A 338 -7.84 -7.00 -23.10
C THR A 338 -6.90 -5.98 -23.74
N LYS A 339 -5.91 -5.48 -22.99
CA LYS A 339 -4.88 -4.55 -23.47
C LYS A 339 -3.53 -5.23 -23.70
N SER A 340 -3.39 -6.47 -23.24
CA SER A 340 -2.11 -7.17 -23.25
C SER A 340 -1.84 -7.81 -24.61
N ASN A 341 -0.57 -7.89 -25.00
CA ASN A 341 -0.15 -8.59 -26.21
C ASN A 341 -0.44 -10.09 -26.12
N TYR A 342 -0.41 -10.64 -24.90
CA TYR A 342 -0.90 -11.97 -24.58
C TYR A 342 -1.22 -12.07 -23.10
N TRP A 343 -2.10 -13.00 -22.78
CA TRP A 343 -2.51 -13.37 -21.44
C TRP A 343 -2.06 -14.80 -21.14
N ILE A 344 -1.49 -15.03 -19.96
CA ILE A 344 -1.11 -16.35 -19.45
C ILE A 344 -2.14 -16.74 -18.38
N GLY A 345 -3.06 -17.63 -18.74
CA GLY A 345 -3.99 -18.24 -17.80
C GLY A 345 -3.25 -19.18 -16.84
N VAL A 346 -3.53 -19.04 -15.53
CA VAL A 346 -2.92 -19.84 -14.45
C VAL A 346 -3.98 -20.38 -13.50
N ARG A 347 -3.69 -21.44 -12.75
CA ARG A 347 -4.60 -21.92 -11.70
C ARG A 347 -4.60 -20.95 -10.51
N PRO A 348 -5.75 -20.65 -9.90
CA PRO A 348 -5.81 -19.89 -8.65
C PRO A 348 -5.00 -20.56 -7.53
N GLY A 349 -4.54 -19.78 -6.54
CA GLY A 349 -3.78 -20.31 -5.40
C GLY A 349 -2.25 -20.19 -5.54
N LEU A 350 -1.75 -19.13 -6.16
CA LEU A 350 -0.31 -18.84 -6.36
C LEU A 350 0.45 -19.89 -7.18
N SER A 351 -0.24 -20.62 -8.05
CA SER A 351 0.39 -21.62 -8.93
C SER A 351 1.39 -20.98 -9.92
N ASP A 352 1.21 -19.71 -10.21
CA ASP A 352 2.10 -18.86 -10.99
C ASP A 352 3.45 -18.59 -10.31
N THR A 353 3.62 -18.94 -9.03
CA THR A 353 4.97 -19.03 -8.42
C THR A 353 5.87 -19.96 -9.23
N ALA A 354 5.34 -21.10 -9.71
CA ALA A 354 6.08 -22.04 -10.54
C ALA A 354 6.47 -21.43 -11.90
N VAL A 355 5.64 -20.53 -12.46
CA VAL A 355 5.98 -19.79 -13.68
C VAL A 355 7.25 -18.99 -13.47
N PHE A 356 7.35 -18.18 -12.39
CA PHE A 356 8.54 -17.37 -12.12
C PHE A 356 9.79 -18.19 -11.80
N LEU A 357 9.64 -19.34 -11.13
CA LEU A 357 10.75 -20.27 -10.92
C LEU A 357 11.21 -20.89 -12.25
N GLY A 358 10.28 -21.25 -13.13
CA GLY A 358 10.58 -21.69 -14.49
C GLY A 358 11.27 -20.61 -15.33
N LEU A 359 10.84 -19.35 -15.23
CA LEU A 359 11.51 -18.22 -15.89
C LEU A 359 12.96 -18.08 -15.40
N ALA A 360 13.19 -18.11 -14.08
CA ALA A 360 14.53 -18.05 -13.51
C ALA A 360 15.41 -19.21 -13.97
N LYS A 361 14.85 -20.43 -14.04
CA LYS A 361 15.54 -21.61 -14.59
C LYS A 361 16.00 -21.37 -16.03
N ILE A 362 15.09 -20.95 -16.91
CA ILE A 362 15.39 -20.71 -18.32
C ILE A 362 16.49 -19.65 -18.46
N LEU A 363 16.37 -18.54 -17.72
CA LEU A 363 17.36 -17.47 -17.77
C LEU A 363 18.76 -17.94 -17.34
N ILE A 364 18.84 -18.80 -16.32
CA ILE A 364 20.13 -19.33 -15.85
C ILE A 364 20.69 -20.38 -16.82
N ASP A 365 19.87 -21.34 -17.25
CA ASP A 365 20.29 -22.45 -18.12
C ASP A 365 20.77 -21.94 -19.50
N GLU A 366 20.17 -20.87 -20.01
CA GLU A 366 20.54 -20.24 -21.29
C GLU A 366 21.68 -19.20 -21.16
N GLY A 367 22.13 -18.91 -19.94
CA GLY A 367 23.10 -17.84 -19.69
C GLY A 367 22.56 -16.43 -19.94
N TRP A 368 21.24 -16.23 -19.88
CA TRP A 368 20.53 -14.98 -20.10
C TRP A 368 20.41 -14.15 -18.82
N TYR A 369 21.55 -13.76 -18.26
CA TYR A 369 21.61 -12.93 -17.06
C TYR A 369 22.81 -11.98 -17.08
N ASP A 370 22.71 -10.87 -16.36
CA ASP A 370 23.79 -9.90 -16.16
C ASP A 370 24.66 -10.37 -14.99
N ALA A 371 25.75 -11.08 -15.30
CA ALA A 371 26.64 -11.65 -14.31
C ALA A 371 27.34 -10.59 -13.43
N ASP A 372 27.62 -9.39 -13.95
CA ASP A 372 28.23 -8.31 -13.16
C ASP A 372 27.22 -7.78 -12.13
N PHE A 373 26.00 -7.49 -12.58
CA PHE A 373 24.93 -7.08 -11.69
C PHE A 373 24.67 -8.12 -10.60
N VAL A 374 24.54 -9.39 -11.00
CA VAL A 374 24.29 -10.51 -10.09
C VAL A 374 25.37 -10.63 -9.02
N ARG A 375 26.65 -10.52 -9.37
CA ARG A 375 27.74 -10.54 -8.37
C ARG A 375 27.66 -9.37 -7.39
N ARG A 376 27.31 -8.18 -7.88
CA ARG A 376 27.53 -6.94 -7.12
C ARG A 376 26.34 -6.49 -6.30
N PHE A 377 25.13 -6.86 -6.69
CA PHE A 377 23.89 -6.32 -6.11
C PHE A 377 22.94 -7.39 -5.55
N THR A 378 23.36 -8.65 -5.49
CA THR A 378 22.56 -9.75 -4.96
C THR A 378 23.34 -10.57 -3.93
N ASP A 379 22.67 -11.48 -3.22
CA ASP A 379 23.31 -12.43 -2.32
C ASP A 379 23.71 -13.75 -3.01
N PHE A 380 23.49 -13.88 -4.33
CA PHE A 380 23.90 -15.03 -5.13
C PHE A 380 25.38 -15.46 -4.99
N PRO A 381 26.39 -14.58 -4.82
CA PRO A 381 27.77 -15.01 -4.60
C PRO A 381 28.08 -15.46 -3.16
N LEU A 382 27.18 -15.25 -2.18
CA LEU A 382 27.47 -15.57 -0.78
C LEU A 382 27.57 -17.08 -0.56
N LEU A 383 28.49 -17.51 0.30
CA LEU A 383 28.76 -18.92 0.56
C LEU A 383 27.86 -19.49 1.67
N VAL A 384 27.32 -20.68 1.41
CA VAL A 384 26.51 -21.48 2.34
C VAL A 384 27.17 -22.83 2.54
N ARG A 385 27.26 -23.28 3.79
CA ARG A 385 27.78 -24.61 4.13
C ARG A 385 26.71 -25.67 3.87
N THR A 386 27.06 -26.78 3.21
CA THR A 386 26.09 -27.82 2.87
C THR A 386 25.72 -28.73 4.04
N ASP A 387 26.57 -28.81 5.06
CA ASP A 387 26.33 -29.60 6.28
C ASP A 387 25.30 -28.98 7.23
N THR A 388 25.19 -27.64 7.24
CA THR A 388 24.31 -26.90 8.17
C THR A 388 23.23 -26.08 7.47
N LEU A 389 23.36 -25.87 6.16
CA LEU A 389 22.51 -24.98 5.34
C LEU A 389 22.48 -23.53 5.86
N LYS A 390 23.55 -23.12 6.57
CA LYS A 390 23.74 -21.75 7.07
C LYS A 390 24.85 -21.07 6.26
N ARG A 391 24.76 -19.74 6.17
CA ARG A 391 25.83 -18.92 5.57
C ARG A 391 27.15 -19.19 6.31
N LEU A 392 28.22 -19.40 5.56
CA LEU A 392 29.57 -19.45 6.11
C LEU A 392 29.91 -18.06 6.68
N ARG A 393 30.41 -18.01 7.90
CA ARG A 393 30.79 -16.75 8.54
C ARG A 393 32.31 -16.52 8.51
N PRO A 394 32.77 -15.28 8.38
CA PRO A 394 34.20 -14.97 8.35
C PRO A 394 34.97 -15.46 9.59
N GLU A 395 34.36 -15.39 10.77
CA GLU A 395 34.96 -15.85 12.04
C GLU A 395 35.23 -17.36 12.09
N GLU A 396 34.64 -18.16 11.20
CA GLU A 396 34.85 -19.60 11.12
C GLU A 396 36.10 -19.96 10.32
N VAL A 397 36.64 -19.03 9.53
CA VAL A 397 37.68 -19.29 8.51
C VAL A 397 38.86 -18.32 8.56
N ILE A 398 38.66 -17.09 9.03
CA ILE A 398 39.70 -16.07 9.12
C ILE A 398 40.07 -15.89 10.60
N LYS A 399 41.27 -16.32 10.97
CA LYS A 399 41.76 -16.25 12.35
C LYS A 399 41.77 -14.80 12.86
N GLY A 400 41.05 -14.54 13.95
CA GLY A 400 41.00 -13.22 14.57
C GLY A 400 40.17 -12.19 13.81
N TYR A 401 39.26 -12.64 12.92
CA TYR A 401 38.38 -11.74 12.16
C TYR A 401 37.57 -10.83 13.09
N LYS A 402 37.48 -9.55 12.71
CA LYS A 402 36.58 -8.58 13.32
C LYS A 402 35.69 -8.01 12.22
N PRO A 403 34.37 -7.87 12.44
CA PRO A 403 33.49 -7.21 11.49
C PRO A 403 34.04 -5.83 11.11
N LYS A 404 33.96 -5.48 9.83
CA LYS A 404 34.41 -4.18 9.30
C LYS A 404 33.66 -3.03 9.96
N ASP A 405 34.29 -1.87 10.10
CA ASP A 405 33.61 -0.70 10.64
C ASP A 405 32.69 -0.07 9.57
N LEU A 406 31.40 0.07 9.91
CA LEU A 406 30.36 0.64 9.05
C LEU A 406 29.78 1.95 9.58
N ASN A 407 30.28 2.49 10.70
CA ASN A 407 29.67 3.63 11.40
C ASN A 407 29.55 4.88 10.50
N GLY A 408 30.50 5.10 9.59
CA GLY A 408 30.47 6.21 8.62
C GLY A 408 29.78 5.87 7.29
N GLY A 409 29.26 4.65 7.13
CA GLY A 409 28.71 4.16 5.88
C GLY A 409 27.18 4.19 5.81
N PRO A 410 26.60 3.97 4.61
CA PRO A 410 25.16 4.08 4.38
C PRO A 410 24.31 3.13 5.25
N SER A 411 24.85 1.99 5.68
CA SER A 411 24.16 1.10 6.61
C SER A 411 23.77 1.82 7.91
N TYR A 412 24.67 2.63 8.48
CA TYR A 412 24.39 3.40 9.70
C TYR A 412 23.75 4.76 9.39
N THR A 413 24.29 5.51 8.43
CA THR A 413 23.91 6.91 8.22
C THR A 413 22.61 7.09 7.43
N ILE A 414 22.17 6.07 6.67
CA ILE A 414 20.96 6.13 5.83
C ILE A 414 19.96 5.06 6.25
N GLN A 415 20.40 3.82 6.45
CA GLN A 415 19.51 2.68 6.72
C GLN A 415 19.18 2.50 8.21
N GLY A 416 19.84 3.24 9.11
CA GLY A 416 19.56 3.20 10.55
C GLY A 416 19.93 1.88 11.23
N LEU A 417 20.95 1.18 10.72
CA LEU A 417 21.45 -0.05 11.34
C LEU A 417 21.95 0.23 12.77
N THR A 418 21.51 -0.57 13.75
CA THR A 418 21.97 -0.45 15.13
C THR A 418 23.18 -1.36 15.42
N ASP A 419 23.93 -1.05 16.47
CA ASP A 419 25.08 -1.90 16.89
C ASP A 419 24.66 -3.33 17.23
N GLN A 420 23.49 -3.51 17.83
CA GLN A 420 22.93 -4.83 18.12
C GLN A 420 22.63 -5.61 16.82
N GLN A 421 22.04 -4.94 15.83
CA GLN A 421 21.78 -5.53 14.52
C GLN A 421 23.09 -5.85 13.79
N ARG A 422 24.08 -4.94 13.84
CA ARG A 422 25.40 -5.15 13.25
C ARG A 422 26.11 -6.36 13.86
N ALA A 423 26.09 -6.49 15.18
CA ALA A 423 26.66 -7.63 15.89
C ALA A 423 25.98 -8.96 15.52
N THR A 424 24.68 -8.92 15.22
CA THR A 424 23.90 -10.11 14.83
C THR A 424 24.13 -10.50 13.37
N ILE A 425 24.16 -9.51 12.47
CA ILE A 425 24.27 -9.73 11.02
C ILE A 425 25.70 -10.10 10.61
N GLY A 426 26.70 -9.43 11.19
CA GLY A 426 28.10 -9.65 10.86
C GLY A 426 28.46 -9.26 9.42
N ASP A 427 29.56 -9.85 8.94
CA ASP A 427 29.99 -9.80 7.54
C ASP A 427 29.77 -11.15 6.86
N PHE A 428 29.87 -11.18 5.53
CA PHE A 428 29.56 -12.33 4.71
C PHE A 428 30.79 -12.89 4.02
N CYS A 429 30.75 -14.19 3.67
CA CYS A 429 31.80 -14.85 2.93
C CYS A 429 31.44 -15.03 1.46
N VAL A 430 32.41 -14.80 0.58
CA VAL A 430 32.37 -15.13 -0.85
C VAL A 430 33.62 -15.92 -1.22
N TRP A 431 33.60 -16.63 -2.35
CA TRP A 431 34.80 -17.27 -2.90
C TRP A 431 35.49 -16.32 -3.89
N ASP A 432 36.75 -15.98 -3.64
CA ASP A 432 37.59 -15.23 -4.57
C ASP A 432 38.33 -16.22 -5.51
N PRO A 433 37.94 -16.32 -6.79
CA PRO A 433 38.58 -17.23 -7.72
C PRO A 433 40.02 -16.83 -8.07
N LYS A 434 40.39 -15.54 -7.93
CA LYS A 434 41.75 -15.06 -8.23
C LYS A 434 42.72 -15.44 -7.13
N ALA A 435 42.28 -15.35 -5.88
CA ALA A 435 43.07 -15.74 -4.72
C ALA A 435 42.93 -17.24 -4.38
N GLY A 436 41.91 -17.92 -4.88
CA GLY A 436 41.64 -19.34 -4.59
C GLY A 436 41.25 -19.58 -3.13
N GLN A 437 40.60 -18.60 -2.48
CA GLN A 437 40.27 -18.66 -1.06
C GLN A 437 38.97 -17.89 -0.74
N VAL A 438 38.49 -18.03 0.50
CA VAL A 438 37.36 -17.25 1.01
C VAL A 438 37.77 -15.79 1.25
N ALA A 439 36.92 -14.86 0.84
CA ALA A 439 37.04 -13.44 1.15
C ALA A 439 35.81 -12.95 1.94
N ALA A 440 36.03 -11.98 2.84
CA ALA A 440 34.97 -11.39 3.64
C ALA A 440 34.48 -10.05 3.06
N LEU A 441 33.16 -9.89 2.98
CA LEU A 441 32.47 -8.70 2.49
C LEU A 441 31.47 -8.18 3.52
N SER A 442 31.44 -6.87 3.69
CA SER A 442 30.44 -6.18 4.50
C SER A 442 29.26 -5.69 3.67
N ARG A 443 28.18 -5.27 4.34
CA ARG A 443 26.97 -4.72 3.70
C ARG A 443 27.24 -3.46 2.85
N ASP A 444 28.30 -2.71 3.15
CA ASP A 444 28.62 -1.47 2.44
C ASP A 444 29.58 -1.70 1.27
N GLU A 445 30.11 -2.90 1.10
CA GLU A 445 30.97 -3.32 -0.03
C GLU A 445 30.16 -3.96 -1.16
N VAL A 446 28.95 -3.45 -1.39
CA VAL A 446 28.08 -3.81 -2.52
C VAL A 446 28.28 -2.87 -3.70
N GLY A 447 27.88 -3.30 -4.90
CA GLY A 447 27.90 -2.45 -6.09
C GLY A 447 29.30 -1.99 -6.48
N ALA A 448 29.50 -0.68 -6.62
CA ALA A 448 30.78 -0.06 -7.01
C ALA A 448 31.89 -0.16 -5.96
N LYS A 449 31.54 -0.49 -4.71
CA LYS A 449 32.51 -0.63 -3.61
C LYS A 449 33.02 -2.05 -3.43
N MET A 450 32.50 -3.01 -4.21
CA MET A 450 32.92 -4.40 -4.14
C MET A 450 34.34 -4.54 -4.72
N LEU A 451 35.28 -5.04 -3.91
CA LEU A 451 36.70 -5.15 -4.28
C LEU A 451 37.08 -6.52 -4.83
N VAL A 452 36.25 -7.53 -4.56
CA VAL A 452 36.44 -8.92 -5.01
C VAL A 452 35.48 -9.18 -6.17
N GLU A 453 35.90 -10.02 -7.11
CA GLU A 453 35.03 -10.52 -8.18
C GLU A 453 34.60 -11.95 -7.82
N PRO A 454 33.53 -12.13 -7.03
CA PRO A 454 33.23 -13.41 -6.42
C PRO A 454 32.75 -14.44 -7.45
N ALA A 455 33.06 -15.72 -7.18
CA ALA A 455 32.52 -16.82 -7.95
C ALA A 455 31.00 -16.94 -7.73
N LEU A 456 30.24 -17.01 -8.83
CA LEU A 456 28.81 -17.35 -8.81
C LEU A 456 28.62 -18.87 -8.80
N GLU A 457 29.45 -19.59 -9.54
CA GLU A 457 29.32 -21.03 -9.68
C GLU A 457 30.50 -21.75 -9.04
N GLY A 458 30.23 -22.89 -8.40
CA GLY A 458 31.26 -23.80 -7.91
C GLY A 458 30.87 -24.56 -6.65
N ILE A 459 31.68 -25.56 -6.34
CA ILE A 459 31.65 -26.32 -5.09
C ILE A 459 33.06 -26.18 -4.53
N PHE A 460 33.19 -25.63 -3.32
CA PHE A 460 34.49 -25.33 -2.73
C PHE A 460 34.64 -26.09 -1.41
N GLN A 461 35.85 -26.55 -1.15
CA GLN A 461 36.22 -27.12 0.15
C GLN A 461 36.91 -26.05 0.97
N VAL A 462 36.41 -25.80 2.17
CA VAL A 462 36.91 -24.74 3.05
C VAL A 462 37.36 -25.35 4.37
N HIS A 463 38.60 -25.09 4.74
CA HIS A 463 39.15 -25.47 6.04
C HIS A 463 38.72 -24.46 7.10
N LEU A 464 38.01 -24.93 8.11
CA LEU A 464 37.56 -24.15 9.25
C LEU A 464 38.67 -24.05 10.32
N LEU A 465 38.57 -23.03 11.17
CA LEU A 465 39.48 -22.84 12.29
C LEU A 465 39.38 -23.94 13.36
N ASP A 466 38.27 -24.68 13.41
CA ASP A 466 38.09 -25.84 14.30
C ASP A 466 38.77 -27.12 13.78
N GLY A 467 39.46 -27.03 12.63
CA GLY A 467 40.21 -28.13 12.00
C GLY A 467 39.38 -28.99 11.04
N LYS A 468 38.08 -28.74 10.89
CA LYS A 468 37.23 -29.45 9.93
C LYS A 468 37.34 -28.85 8.53
N THR A 469 37.12 -29.68 7.52
CA THR A 469 36.88 -29.22 6.15
C THR A 469 35.39 -29.35 5.86
N VAL A 470 34.78 -28.28 5.37
CA VAL A 470 33.37 -28.27 4.98
C VAL A 470 33.22 -27.90 3.52
N GLU A 471 32.22 -28.50 2.88
CA GLU A 471 31.80 -28.13 1.55
C GLU A 471 30.91 -26.87 1.60
N VAL A 472 31.21 -25.90 0.74
CA VAL A 472 30.43 -24.67 0.59
C VAL A 472 30.10 -24.40 -0.87
N LEU A 473 28.91 -23.84 -1.08
CA LEU A 473 28.43 -23.43 -2.40
C LEU A 473 28.03 -21.95 -2.36
N PRO A 474 28.27 -21.18 -3.43
CA PRO A 474 27.59 -19.92 -3.64
C PRO A 474 26.07 -20.16 -3.77
N ILE A 475 25.26 -19.22 -3.27
CA ILE A 475 23.80 -19.29 -3.34
C ILE A 475 23.30 -19.47 -4.79
N PHE A 476 23.96 -18.88 -5.80
CA PHE A 476 23.60 -19.09 -7.20
C PHE A 476 23.67 -20.56 -7.64
N THR A 477 24.71 -21.29 -7.21
CA THR A 477 24.85 -22.73 -7.47
C THR A 477 23.74 -23.52 -6.78
N MET A 478 23.36 -23.11 -5.56
CA MET A 478 22.23 -23.72 -4.86
C MET A 478 20.91 -23.48 -5.58
N TYR A 479 20.69 -22.27 -6.13
CA TYR A 479 19.51 -21.97 -6.95
C TYR A 479 19.48 -22.82 -8.23
N LYS A 480 20.61 -23.03 -8.92
CA LYS A 480 20.66 -23.96 -10.09
C LYS A 480 20.19 -25.36 -9.73
N ARG A 481 20.60 -25.87 -8.56
CA ARG A 481 20.14 -27.18 -8.06
C ARG A 481 18.65 -27.16 -7.70
N HIS A 482 18.19 -26.13 -6.99
CA HIS A 482 16.80 -26.01 -6.58
C HIS A 482 15.83 -25.85 -7.76
N LEU A 483 16.25 -25.12 -8.79
CA LEU A 483 15.45 -24.85 -9.98
C LEU A 483 15.41 -26.04 -10.95
N ALA A 484 16.16 -27.12 -10.70
CA ALA A 484 16.16 -28.31 -11.57
C ALA A 484 14.75 -28.91 -11.74
N ASP A 485 13.93 -28.86 -10.69
CA ASP A 485 12.57 -29.42 -10.65
C ASP A 485 11.52 -28.55 -11.37
N TYR A 486 11.90 -27.39 -11.91
CA TYR A 486 10.99 -26.43 -12.56
C TYR A 486 11.18 -26.38 -14.08
N ASP A 487 11.30 -27.54 -14.73
CA ASP A 487 11.23 -27.61 -16.19
C ASP A 487 9.85 -27.16 -16.72
N LEU A 488 9.80 -26.80 -18.01
CA LEU A 488 8.59 -26.24 -18.62
C LEU A 488 7.36 -27.16 -18.51
N LYS A 489 7.55 -28.47 -18.57
CA LYS A 489 6.47 -29.45 -18.45
C LYS A 489 5.92 -29.44 -17.03
N THR A 490 6.78 -29.49 -16.03
CA THR A 490 6.42 -29.46 -14.61
C THR A 490 5.75 -28.14 -14.25
N VAL A 491 6.25 -27.01 -14.77
CA VAL A 491 5.64 -25.68 -14.60
C VAL A 491 4.24 -25.64 -15.19
N GLU A 492 4.02 -26.17 -16.39
CA GLU A 492 2.70 -26.28 -17.02
C GLU A 492 1.77 -27.20 -16.21
N GLU A 493 2.27 -28.33 -15.71
CA GLU A 493 1.49 -29.26 -14.87
C GLU A 493 1.05 -28.63 -13.55
N ILE A 494 1.89 -27.83 -12.89
CA ILE A 494 1.57 -27.14 -11.63
C ILE A 494 0.62 -25.96 -11.88
N SER A 495 1.01 -25.07 -12.79
CA SER A 495 0.38 -23.76 -12.96
C SER A 495 -0.77 -23.75 -13.94
N GLY A 496 -0.84 -24.70 -14.87
CA GLY A 496 -1.73 -24.65 -16.03
C GLY A 496 -1.30 -23.62 -17.09
N ALA A 497 -0.21 -22.87 -16.88
CA ALA A 497 0.31 -21.94 -17.88
C ALA A 497 0.88 -22.73 -19.07
N PRO A 498 0.48 -22.43 -20.32
CA PRO A 498 1.05 -23.09 -21.49
C PRO A 498 2.57 -22.93 -21.55
N ALA A 499 3.31 -24.04 -21.65
CA ALA A 499 4.77 -24.04 -21.64
C ALA A 499 5.38 -23.08 -22.69
N ALA A 500 4.75 -22.99 -23.87
CA ALA A 500 5.16 -22.08 -24.93
C ALA A 500 5.07 -20.60 -24.54
N LEU A 501 4.07 -20.21 -23.74
CA LEU A 501 3.92 -18.83 -23.25
C LEU A 501 4.91 -18.51 -22.14
N VAL A 502 5.22 -19.47 -21.26
CA VAL A 502 6.27 -19.31 -20.25
C VAL A 502 7.64 -19.11 -20.91
N ARG A 503 7.96 -19.93 -21.93
CA ARG A 503 9.20 -19.75 -22.71
C ARG A 503 9.24 -18.41 -23.42
N ARG A 504 8.15 -18.02 -24.09
CA ARG A 504 8.03 -16.71 -24.76
C ARG A 504 8.24 -15.56 -23.79
N LEU A 505 7.71 -15.64 -22.57
CA LEU A 505 7.89 -14.61 -21.55
C LEU A 505 9.35 -14.47 -21.13
N ALA A 506 10.07 -15.58 -20.94
CA ALA A 506 11.52 -15.55 -20.66
C ALA A 506 12.31 -14.89 -21.80
N GLU A 507 11.96 -15.20 -23.05
CA GLU A 507 12.55 -14.57 -24.24
C GLU A 507 12.24 -13.08 -24.30
N ASP A 508 10.99 -12.67 -24.08
CA ASP A 508 10.58 -11.26 -24.09
C ASP A 508 11.33 -10.47 -22.99
N ILE A 509 11.47 -11.02 -21.78
CA ILE A 509 12.26 -10.42 -20.70
C ILE A 509 13.72 -10.23 -21.12
N TRP A 510 14.34 -11.29 -21.66
CA TRP A 510 15.76 -11.24 -22.05
C TRP A 510 16.02 -10.30 -23.23
N GLN A 511 15.22 -10.38 -24.30
CA GLN A 511 15.40 -9.54 -25.48
C GLN A 511 15.17 -8.06 -25.17
N THR A 512 14.18 -7.75 -24.33
CA THR A 512 13.95 -6.37 -23.87
C THR A 512 15.15 -5.85 -23.07
N THR A 513 15.65 -6.66 -22.13
CA THR A 513 16.83 -6.32 -21.33
C THR A 513 18.08 -6.14 -22.20
N LYS A 514 18.34 -7.06 -23.13
CA LYS A 514 19.49 -7.03 -24.05
C LYS A 514 19.45 -5.81 -24.98
N ALA A 515 18.26 -5.33 -25.32
CA ALA A 515 18.07 -4.08 -26.06
C ALA A 515 18.32 -2.82 -25.21
N GLY A 516 18.72 -2.97 -23.94
CA GLY A 516 18.93 -1.87 -23.00
C GLY A 516 17.62 -1.25 -22.51
N GLN A 517 16.50 -1.97 -22.62
CA GLN A 517 15.18 -1.44 -22.34
C GLN A 517 14.61 -1.95 -21.00
N PRO A 518 13.82 -1.13 -20.26
CA PRO A 518 13.33 -1.49 -18.93
C PRO A 518 12.19 -2.52 -18.94
N VAL A 519 12.27 -3.49 -18.03
CA VAL A 519 11.22 -4.49 -17.75
C VAL A 519 10.64 -4.28 -16.36
N ALA A 520 9.31 -4.15 -16.28
CA ALA A 520 8.58 -4.00 -15.02
C ALA A 520 7.61 -5.15 -14.77
N ILE A 521 7.58 -5.63 -13.52
CA ILE A 521 6.57 -6.55 -13.01
C ILE A 521 5.69 -5.79 -12.01
N HIS A 522 4.38 -5.87 -12.18
CA HIS A 522 3.40 -5.33 -11.23
C HIS A 522 2.60 -6.48 -10.61
N ILE A 523 2.82 -6.68 -9.31
CA ILE A 523 2.05 -7.63 -8.50
C ILE A 523 0.93 -6.91 -7.75
N GLY A 524 -0.12 -7.64 -7.40
CA GLY A 524 -1.30 -7.08 -6.75
C GLY A 524 -1.86 -7.91 -5.61
N GLU A 525 -3.03 -7.50 -5.18
CA GLU A 525 -3.85 -8.13 -4.15
C GLU A 525 -4.25 -9.56 -4.57
N GLY A 526 -4.36 -9.83 -5.87
CA GLY A 526 -4.53 -11.18 -6.41
C GLY A 526 -3.37 -12.12 -6.11
N ILE A 527 -2.24 -11.60 -5.61
CA ILE A 527 -1.10 -12.36 -5.12
C ILE A 527 -0.96 -12.19 -3.61
N ASN A 528 -0.91 -10.95 -3.12
CA ASN A 528 -0.55 -10.64 -1.74
C ASN A 528 -1.55 -11.16 -0.70
N HIS A 529 -2.80 -11.44 -1.10
CA HIS A 529 -3.85 -11.93 -0.18
C HIS A 529 -3.86 -13.46 -0.02
N TYR A 530 -2.85 -14.15 -0.57
CA TYR A 530 -2.67 -15.58 -0.37
C TYR A 530 -1.66 -15.88 0.73
N PHE A 531 -1.87 -17.00 1.43
CA PHE A 531 -1.06 -17.43 2.57
C PHE A 531 0.45 -17.56 2.24
N HIS A 532 0.80 -17.99 1.02
CA HIS A 532 2.19 -18.16 0.59
C HIS A 532 2.73 -16.99 -0.25
N ALA A 533 2.11 -15.80 -0.18
CA ALA A 533 2.51 -14.62 -0.97
C ALA A 533 3.99 -14.24 -0.77
N THR A 534 4.56 -14.49 0.41
CA THR A 534 5.99 -14.24 0.70
C THR A 534 6.90 -14.98 -0.29
N LEU A 535 6.58 -16.23 -0.61
CA LEU A 535 7.37 -17.03 -1.56
C LEU A 535 7.17 -16.55 -2.99
N HIS A 536 5.92 -16.26 -3.36
CA HIS A 536 5.58 -15.76 -4.69
C HIS A 536 6.28 -14.43 -4.99
N ASN A 537 6.15 -13.45 -4.09
CA ASN A 537 6.83 -12.16 -4.20
C ASN A 537 8.34 -12.34 -4.39
N ARG A 538 8.99 -13.26 -3.66
CA ARG A 538 10.42 -13.54 -3.84
C ARG A 538 10.71 -14.14 -5.22
N ALA A 539 9.84 -15.01 -5.73
CA ALA A 539 10.00 -15.62 -7.04
C ALA A 539 9.91 -14.59 -8.18
N THR A 540 9.03 -13.58 -8.10
CA THR A 540 8.92 -12.52 -9.12
C THR A 540 10.17 -11.65 -9.22
N TYR A 541 10.93 -11.51 -8.14
CA TYR A 541 12.22 -10.80 -8.16
C TYR A 541 13.32 -11.56 -8.89
N LEU A 542 13.30 -12.90 -8.91
CA LEU A 542 14.38 -13.70 -9.53
C LEU A 542 14.70 -13.28 -10.98
N PRO A 543 13.74 -13.23 -11.93
CA PRO A 543 14.06 -12.79 -13.28
C PRO A 543 14.56 -11.35 -13.33
N MET A 544 14.10 -10.45 -12.45
CA MET A 544 14.52 -9.05 -12.43
C MET A 544 15.91 -8.85 -11.82
N LEU A 545 16.30 -9.68 -10.85
CA LEU A 545 17.65 -9.72 -10.28
C LEU A 545 18.64 -10.31 -11.30
N LEU A 546 18.28 -11.41 -11.95
CA LEU A 546 19.11 -12.05 -12.97
C LEU A 546 19.37 -11.12 -14.16
N THR A 547 18.37 -10.35 -14.58
CA THR A 547 18.49 -9.43 -15.73
C THR A 547 18.98 -8.03 -15.37
N GLY A 548 19.28 -7.77 -14.09
CA GLY A 548 19.75 -6.46 -13.65
C GLY A 548 18.74 -5.32 -13.89
N ASN A 549 17.45 -5.60 -13.79
CA ASN A 549 16.38 -4.61 -13.99
C ASN A 549 16.10 -3.76 -12.74
N ILE A 550 16.54 -4.19 -11.55
CA ILE A 550 16.32 -3.45 -10.30
C ILE A 550 17.11 -2.14 -10.27
N GLY A 551 16.43 -1.04 -9.93
CA GLY A 551 17.04 0.29 -9.76
C GLY A 551 17.11 1.12 -11.04
N LYS A 552 16.51 0.67 -12.15
CA LYS A 552 16.40 1.41 -13.41
C LYS A 552 15.01 2.03 -13.55
N HIS A 553 14.92 3.24 -14.12
CA HIS A 553 13.64 3.87 -14.44
C HIS A 553 12.77 2.98 -15.33
N GLY A 554 11.50 2.82 -14.99
CA GLY A 554 10.54 1.97 -15.68
C GLY A 554 10.76 0.47 -15.51
N ALA A 555 11.61 0.04 -14.57
CA ALA A 555 11.90 -1.36 -14.31
C ALA A 555 11.87 -1.72 -12.83
N GLY A 556 11.62 -3.00 -12.56
CA GLY A 556 11.60 -3.56 -11.22
C GLY A 556 10.39 -4.44 -10.95
N VAL A 557 10.18 -4.73 -9.66
CA VAL A 557 8.98 -5.40 -9.15
C VAL A 557 8.26 -4.42 -8.24
N HIS A 558 7.00 -4.17 -8.55
CA HIS A 558 6.18 -3.13 -7.92
C HIS A 558 4.86 -3.73 -7.44
N THR A 559 4.33 -3.21 -6.35
CA THR A 559 3.06 -3.60 -5.75
C THR A 559 2.18 -2.38 -5.45
N TRP A 560 0.96 -2.40 -5.96
CA TRP A 560 -0.01 -1.36 -5.62
C TRP A 560 -1.16 -1.98 -4.87
N ALA A 561 -1.49 -1.44 -3.70
CA ALA A 561 -2.60 -1.90 -2.87
C ALA A 561 -3.43 -0.70 -2.39
N GLY A 562 -3.74 -0.61 -1.09
CA GLY A 562 -4.26 0.60 -0.46
C GLY A 562 -3.27 1.77 -0.43
N ASN A 563 -3.73 2.92 0.06
CA ASN A 563 -2.94 4.14 0.22
C ASN A 563 -2.05 4.06 1.49
N TYR A 564 -1.01 3.25 1.39
CA TYR A 564 -0.05 2.97 2.47
C TYR A 564 1.02 4.08 2.60
N LYS A 565 1.42 4.72 1.50
CA LYS A 565 2.48 5.76 1.49
C LYS A 565 1.94 7.13 1.94
N GLY A 566 2.46 7.66 3.04
CA GLY A 566 2.18 9.04 3.49
C GLY A 566 3.08 10.05 2.78
N ALA A 567 2.56 10.77 1.78
CA ALA A 567 3.30 11.86 1.14
C ALA A 567 3.52 13.04 2.11
N LEU A 568 4.67 13.73 2.01
CA LEU A 568 5.07 14.93 2.78
C LEU A 568 5.30 14.78 4.29
N LEU A 569 4.98 13.62 4.89
CA LEU A 569 5.23 13.34 6.31
C LEU A 569 6.26 12.22 6.52
N GLN A 570 7.18 12.07 5.57
CA GLN A 570 8.31 11.17 5.75
C GLN A 570 9.32 11.81 6.69
N ALA A 571 9.92 10.99 7.55
CA ALA A 571 11.02 11.44 8.38
C ALA A 571 12.22 11.81 7.50
N SER A 572 12.85 12.93 7.78
CA SER A 572 14.06 13.38 7.08
C SER A 572 14.85 14.36 7.96
N PRO A 573 16.13 14.62 7.65
CA PRO A 573 16.93 15.60 8.40
C PRO A 573 16.31 17.00 8.46
N TRP A 574 15.42 17.38 7.53
CA TRP A 574 14.78 18.69 7.45
C TRP A 574 13.28 18.70 7.86
N SER A 575 12.57 17.58 7.75
CA SER A 575 11.19 17.43 8.25
C SER A 575 11.10 16.91 9.68
N GLY A 576 12.25 16.51 10.26
CA GLY A 576 12.29 15.86 11.56
C GLY A 576 11.68 14.45 11.49
N PRO A 577 11.00 14.00 12.54
CA PRO A 577 10.38 12.67 12.58
C PRO A 577 9.20 12.43 11.63
N GLY A 578 8.82 13.41 10.80
CA GLY A 578 7.72 13.29 9.84
C GLY A 578 6.37 13.14 10.55
N VAL A 579 5.61 12.08 10.24
CA VAL A 579 4.33 11.80 10.90
C VAL A 579 4.48 11.57 12.41
N GLY A 580 5.66 11.10 12.85
CA GLY A 580 5.99 10.92 14.26
C GLY A 580 5.83 12.20 15.06
N SER A 581 6.14 13.35 14.47
CA SER A 581 5.97 14.68 15.10
C SER A 581 4.52 14.98 15.48
N TYR A 582 3.54 14.33 14.85
CA TYR A 582 2.13 14.48 15.20
C TYR A 582 1.63 13.33 16.07
N THR A 583 1.95 12.09 15.74
CA THR A 583 1.41 10.90 16.45
C THR A 583 2.10 10.60 17.76
N ALA A 584 3.39 10.93 17.85
CA ALA A 584 4.26 10.54 18.95
C ALA A 584 4.85 11.73 19.70
N GLU A 585 4.34 12.96 19.49
CA GLU A 585 4.68 14.11 20.35
C GLU A 585 4.48 13.75 21.83
N ASP A 586 5.41 14.13 22.70
CA ASP A 586 5.30 13.82 24.14
C ASP A 586 4.03 14.42 24.73
N PRO A 587 3.06 13.57 25.16
CA PRO A 587 1.82 14.07 25.73
C PRO A 587 2.01 14.83 27.05
N PHE A 588 3.13 14.60 27.76
CA PHE A 588 3.45 15.29 29.01
C PHE A 588 4.21 16.59 28.82
N HIS A 589 4.85 16.78 27.66
CA HIS A 589 5.64 17.97 27.33
C HIS A 589 5.38 18.39 25.86
N PRO A 590 4.14 18.79 25.52
CA PRO A 590 3.83 19.19 24.16
C PRO A 590 4.62 20.44 23.77
N VAL A 591 4.99 20.52 22.49
CA VAL A 591 5.70 21.68 21.96
C VAL A 591 4.69 22.79 21.69
N LEU A 592 4.65 23.79 22.58
CA LEU A 592 3.67 24.88 22.52
C LEU A 592 4.14 26.07 21.67
N ASP A 593 5.44 26.19 21.42
CA ASP A 593 6.00 27.25 20.57
C ASP A 593 5.92 26.84 19.10
N GLU A 594 5.12 27.58 18.32
CA GLU A 594 4.94 27.40 16.88
C GLU A 594 6.24 27.52 16.06
N LYS A 595 7.29 28.14 16.62
CA LYS A 595 8.59 28.31 15.98
C LYS A 595 9.56 27.16 16.28
N THR A 596 9.25 26.34 17.27
CA THR A 596 10.12 25.23 17.66
C THR A 596 9.93 24.07 16.69
N ARG A 597 11.05 23.53 16.21
CA ARG A 597 11.06 22.41 15.29
C ARG A 597 11.12 21.10 16.07
N ILE A 598 10.09 20.28 15.95
CA ILE A 598 10.04 18.94 16.58
C ILE A 598 11.12 18.04 15.97
N THR A 599 11.95 17.46 16.83
CA THR A 599 12.98 16.46 16.56
C THR A 599 12.59 15.13 17.21
N HIS A 600 13.50 14.14 17.18
CA HIS A 600 13.27 12.86 17.86
C HIS A 600 13.34 12.97 19.39
N GLU A 601 13.91 14.04 19.95
CA GLU A 601 14.02 14.26 21.39
C GLU A 601 12.67 14.61 22.04
N GLU A 602 11.78 15.28 21.30
CA GLU A 602 10.44 15.63 21.76
C GLU A 602 9.39 14.53 21.50
N LEU A 603 9.83 13.37 20.98
CA LEU A 603 8.95 12.23 20.78
C LEU A 603 8.92 11.32 21.98
N ARG A 604 7.73 10.81 22.27
CA ARG A 604 7.49 9.81 23.29
C ARG A 604 6.41 8.84 22.88
N HIS A 605 6.79 7.58 22.82
CA HIS A 605 5.88 6.45 22.54
C HIS A 605 5.35 5.87 23.85
N THR A 606 4.23 6.40 24.34
CA THR A 606 3.47 5.73 25.39
C THR A 606 2.57 4.63 24.81
N ASN A 607 2.12 4.81 23.56
CA ASN A 607 1.41 3.80 22.76
C ASN A 607 2.31 2.59 22.44
N ASP A 608 1.70 1.54 21.90
CA ASP A 608 2.35 0.32 21.44
C ASP A 608 1.67 -0.13 20.16
N ALA A 609 2.42 -0.74 19.26
CA ALA A 609 1.90 -1.16 17.97
C ALA A 609 1.61 -2.67 18.01
N GLU A 610 0.40 -3.03 17.61
CA GLU A 610 -0.05 -4.41 17.57
C GLU A 610 -0.51 -4.76 16.16
N ASP A 611 -0.03 -5.89 15.63
CA ASP A 611 -0.61 -6.44 14.42
C ASP A 611 -1.87 -7.26 14.79
N PRO A 612 -3.07 -6.90 14.28
CA PRO A 612 -4.29 -7.64 14.58
C PRO A 612 -4.20 -9.13 14.22
N SER A 613 -3.34 -9.50 13.27
CA SER A 613 -3.15 -10.90 12.86
C SER A 613 -2.59 -11.80 13.96
N TYR A 614 -1.94 -11.25 15.01
CA TYR A 614 -1.47 -12.03 16.16
C TYR A 614 -2.62 -12.54 17.05
N TRP A 615 -3.71 -11.77 17.16
CA TRP A 615 -4.72 -11.94 18.22
C TRP A 615 -6.16 -12.16 17.71
N ALA A 616 -6.36 -12.22 16.40
CA ALA A 616 -7.66 -12.16 15.71
C ALA A 616 -8.71 -13.19 16.16
N CYS A 617 -8.33 -14.25 16.90
CA CYS A 617 -9.22 -15.32 17.38
C CYS A 617 -9.55 -15.18 18.88
N GLY A 618 -10.25 -14.11 19.26
CA GLY A 618 -10.62 -13.90 20.66
C GLY A 618 -9.42 -13.70 21.58
N GLU A 619 -8.39 -13.01 21.08
CA GLU A 619 -7.22 -12.58 21.85
C GLU A 619 -6.29 -13.73 22.23
N LYS A 620 -6.18 -14.69 21.31
CA LYS A 620 -5.36 -15.89 21.41
C LYS A 620 -4.42 -16.00 20.21
N ILE A 621 -3.22 -16.52 20.47
CA ILE A 621 -2.29 -16.86 19.39
C ILE A 621 -2.59 -18.25 18.83
N LEU A 622 -2.27 -18.44 17.55
CA LEU A 622 -2.14 -19.76 16.98
C LEU A 622 -0.71 -20.23 17.19
N ALA A 623 -0.51 -21.16 18.11
CA ALA A 623 0.81 -21.75 18.33
C ALA A 623 0.72 -23.28 18.42
N ALA A 624 1.78 -23.96 17.99
CA ALA A 624 1.96 -25.39 18.22
C ALA A 624 3.36 -25.65 18.78
N GLU A 625 3.45 -26.60 19.69
CA GLU A 625 4.72 -27.14 20.14
C GLU A 625 5.27 -28.11 19.10
N THR A 626 6.43 -27.82 18.51
CA THR A 626 7.12 -28.73 17.58
C THR A 626 8.38 -29.29 18.21
N ARG A 627 9.02 -30.26 17.52
CA ARG A 627 10.33 -30.80 17.95
C ARG A 627 11.42 -29.73 17.97
N GLU A 628 11.27 -28.63 17.23
CA GLU A 628 12.19 -27.49 17.26
C GLU A 628 11.72 -26.36 18.19
N GLY A 629 10.78 -26.63 19.10
CA GLY A 629 10.21 -25.68 20.08
C GLY A 629 8.86 -25.10 19.66
N ARG A 630 8.33 -24.18 20.48
CA ARG A 630 7.06 -23.49 20.23
C ARG A 630 7.13 -22.71 18.92
N LYS A 631 6.23 -23.02 17.98
CA LYS A 631 6.01 -22.27 16.75
C LYS A 631 4.73 -21.46 16.87
N VAL A 632 4.83 -20.18 16.56
CA VAL A 632 3.68 -19.27 16.47
C VAL A 632 3.38 -19.07 14.98
N PHE A 633 2.13 -19.31 14.59
CA PHE A 633 1.63 -19.23 13.22
C PHE A 633 0.76 -17.99 12.99
N THR A 634 0.34 -17.31 14.06
CA THR A 634 -0.27 -15.98 14.01
C THR A 634 0.82 -14.93 14.00
N GLY A 635 0.79 -14.06 13.00
CA GLY A 635 1.78 -13.01 12.70
C GLY A 635 3.08 -13.57 12.17
#